data_AF-A0A9W9C8H0-F1
#
_entry.id   AF-A0A9W9C8H0-F1
#
_cell.length_a   1.000
_cell.length_b   1.000
_cell.length_c   1.000
_cell.angle_alpha   90.00
_cell.angle_beta   90.00
_cell.angle_gamma   90.00
#
_symmetry.space_group_name_H-M   'P 1'
#
loop_
_entity.id
_entity.type
_entity.pdbx_description
1 polymer ?
#
loop_
_entity_poly.entity_id
_entity_poly.type
_entity_poly.pdbx_seq_one_letter_code
_entity_poly.pdbx_strand_id
1 'polypeptide(L)'
;MDTRFNSFYSETPHSFVEAMNSFLAEAGIRMLRPSVVSDYVYLNQTRKFHEDAELMRHIAEQVIERRKASSSSRKDLVNAMLYEKDPVTDKSLPHSSVIDNMITFLIAGQYVSVFQRARLTEVGHETTSGLLSFIIYCLVTHPAAMEKGRDEVMSVLGNGAMTQNMASKLPYMMGIIRETLRLYPTAPGFTVQPRSTNPEDYPIHIGKEQYVVRQGEAVSVQIATVHRDPAVYGDDAESFRPERMLDDEFEKLPKNSWKPFGNGARACIGRALALQEAVIMMALLLQNFDFELADPNYELKIRKTITIKPVGLQIRVKLRDGLTPATLQRKLLGGKAPPSGSGRTSSQQTKRSDSPLDSVDLRKLLICYGSNTGTCQTLAHVLSRDAVAHGFDPTIMIMDKVQPHHITPSTPIVIVAASYEGQPPENASKFIKWLQALTESPFEGIYHAVYGCGNRDWAATFQRIPALVDDAFIRYGSTPIVNRAASDVADGNVANEFDHWADGVLWPALKKLYFPGVSARSFDISRSGIRIFQCPRTSDILPDGRMATIEDGQSLTAPGEPQKRQLTIRLPPTMTYRAGDHIAIVPANHHDTVKQVMNRFQLAHDTKIITTCGEERSVYTHLRDLVELNHVATEKNIRAIIETVPNSNKSDNSSIPKGLSALQILQKLPTATLPFADYLDMLPPMRPRRYSISSSPLADPTICTLTYSVLEHMSTLSDGTTNVFHGAGSTYLAGLCRNDRLHVSVQPSPIAFHLPEDPGDPIVMVCAGSGLAPFLGFVHERAQLRSSGAKLAPALLFIGCRHPDRDMLYSSQLQDLASSAGVKLFYAFSRAESQSKGCEYVQDRLKKERKLVVDAVGLRNGRGKMYVCGGLRVLEGVASVMKQAYVEFEGADGVGADEWWEAFRADGERFASEVFD
;
A
#
# COMPACT_ATOMS: atom_id res chain seq x y z
N MET A 1 20.98 12.47 -1.21
CA MET A 1 21.72 11.49 -2.03
C MET A 1 21.70 10.11 -1.38
N ASP A 2 21.41 9.06 -2.16
CA ASP A 2 21.53 7.66 -1.71
C ASP A 2 22.91 7.09 -2.07
N THR A 3 23.58 6.42 -1.13
CA THR A 3 24.91 5.84 -1.37
C THR A 3 24.78 4.57 -2.21
N ARG A 4 25.49 4.52 -3.34
CA ARG A 4 25.61 3.35 -4.21
C ARG A 4 27.04 2.80 -4.18
N PHE A 5 27.17 1.49 -3.96
CA PHE A 5 28.49 0.82 -3.99
C PHE A 5 28.98 0.51 -5.41
N ASN A 6 28.13 0.62 -6.44
CA ASN A 6 28.49 0.48 -7.87
C ASN A 6 29.22 -0.82 -8.26
N SER A 7 29.08 -1.88 -7.47
CA SER A 7 29.71 -3.19 -7.72
C SER A 7 29.22 -3.91 -9.00
N PHE A 8 28.17 -3.39 -9.66
CA PHE A 8 27.65 -3.90 -10.93
C PHE A 8 28.36 -3.37 -12.18
N TYR A 9 28.96 -2.18 -12.09
CA TYR A 9 29.55 -1.48 -13.24
C TYR A 9 31.07 -1.43 -13.19
N SER A 10 31.66 -2.11 -12.22
CA SER A 10 33.09 -2.12 -11.97
C SER A 10 33.59 -3.56 -12.03
N GLU A 11 34.72 -3.76 -12.69
CA GLU A 11 35.42 -5.05 -12.69
C GLU A 11 35.98 -5.39 -11.29
N THR A 12 36.15 -4.37 -10.44
CA THR A 12 36.57 -4.53 -9.04
C THR A 12 35.40 -4.28 -8.08
N PRO A 13 35.15 -5.18 -7.11
CA PRO A 13 34.12 -4.98 -6.11
C PRO A 13 34.45 -3.78 -5.21
N HIS A 14 33.43 -3.10 -4.69
CA HIS A 14 33.63 -2.00 -3.73
C HIS A 14 34.36 -2.50 -2.48
N SER A 15 35.21 -1.65 -1.87
CA SER A 15 36.00 -2.01 -0.68
C SER A 15 35.17 -2.54 0.49
N PHE A 16 33.94 -2.04 0.64
CA PHE A 16 32.95 -2.59 1.59
C PHE A 16 32.66 -4.08 1.35
N VAL A 17 32.48 -4.48 0.08
CA VAL A 17 32.18 -5.87 -0.31
C VAL A 17 33.40 -6.77 -0.07
N GLU A 18 34.60 -6.28 -0.39
CA GLU A 18 35.85 -7.00 -0.10
C GLU A 18 36.05 -7.22 1.41
N ALA A 19 35.87 -6.16 2.21
CA ALA A 19 35.95 -6.21 3.66
C ALA A 19 34.89 -7.15 4.26
N MET A 20 33.64 -7.06 3.79
CA MET A 20 32.54 -7.93 4.20
C MET A 20 32.85 -9.41 3.94
N ASN A 21 33.34 -9.74 2.74
CA ASN A 21 33.66 -11.11 2.38
C ASN A 21 34.77 -11.70 3.26
N SER A 22 35.85 -10.93 3.44
CA SER A 22 36.98 -11.31 4.30
C SER A 22 36.54 -11.46 5.76
N PHE A 23 35.76 -10.50 6.26
CA PHE A 23 35.19 -10.51 7.61
C PHE A 23 34.31 -11.75 7.84
N LEU A 24 33.39 -12.06 6.93
CA LEU A 24 32.49 -13.21 7.06
C LEU A 24 33.25 -14.54 6.98
N ALA A 25 34.21 -14.66 6.06
CA ALA A 25 35.03 -15.87 5.96
C ALA A 25 35.78 -16.15 7.28
N GLU A 26 36.42 -15.12 7.83
CA GLU A 26 37.14 -15.21 9.10
C GLU A 26 36.21 -15.40 10.30
N ALA A 27 35.01 -14.77 10.31
CA ALA A 27 33.99 -15.01 11.35
C ALA A 27 33.57 -16.48 11.41
N GLY A 28 33.37 -17.11 10.25
CA GLY A 28 33.04 -18.53 10.15
C GLY A 28 34.16 -19.43 10.65
N ILE A 29 35.41 -19.15 10.27
CA ILE A 29 36.59 -19.91 10.72
C ILE A 29 36.81 -19.75 12.23
N ARG A 30 36.63 -18.54 12.75
CA ARG A 30 36.83 -18.21 14.17
C ARG A 30 35.87 -18.97 15.08
N MET A 31 34.66 -19.27 14.60
CA MET A 31 33.67 -20.11 15.31
C MET A 31 34.17 -21.56 15.52
N LEU A 32 35.07 -22.05 14.65
CA LEU A 32 35.63 -23.41 14.73
C LEU A 32 36.94 -23.47 15.53
N ARG A 33 37.45 -22.34 16.05
CA ARG A 33 38.69 -22.32 16.82
C ARG A 33 38.47 -22.89 18.22
N PRO A 34 39.32 -23.82 18.68
CA PRO A 34 39.28 -24.26 20.07
C PRO A 34 39.51 -23.08 21.01
N SER A 35 38.75 -23.00 22.10
CA SER A 35 38.81 -21.89 23.08
C SER A 35 40.19 -21.67 23.73
N VAL A 36 41.07 -22.67 23.67
CA VAL A 36 42.44 -22.64 24.18
C VAL A 36 43.44 -22.00 23.20
N VAL A 37 43.06 -21.80 21.94
CA VAL A 37 43.92 -21.17 20.94
C VAL A 37 43.71 -19.67 21.01
N SER A 38 44.70 -18.96 21.57
CA SER A 38 44.59 -17.52 21.79
C SER A 38 44.65 -16.74 20.47
N ASP A 39 44.04 -15.55 20.46
CA ASP A 39 44.13 -14.59 19.35
C ASP A 39 45.59 -14.23 18.99
N TYR A 40 46.55 -14.52 19.88
CA TYR A 40 47.99 -14.39 19.64
C TYR A 40 48.50 -15.33 18.52
N VAL A 41 47.93 -16.53 18.37
CA VAL A 41 48.33 -17.48 17.32
C VAL A 41 47.87 -17.03 15.93
N TYR A 42 46.72 -16.34 15.86
CA TYR A 42 46.12 -15.84 14.63
C TYR A 42 46.22 -14.31 14.53
N LEU A 43 47.29 -13.71 15.06
CA LEU A 43 47.48 -12.25 15.14
C LEU A 43 47.12 -11.51 13.85
N ASN A 44 47.60 -11.99 12.71
CA ASN A 44 47.36 -11.35 11.42
C ASN A 44 45.90 -11.46 10.97
N GLN A 45 45.27 -12.62 11.15
CA GLN A 45 43.86 -12.85 10.81
C GLN A 45 42.94 -12.06 11.73
N THR A 46 43.22 -12.06 13.03
CA THR A 46 42.50 -11.27 14.03
C THR A 46 42.64 -9.78 13.75
N ARG A 47 43.84 -9.29 13.42
CA ARG A 47 44.06 -7.89 13.03
C ARG A 47 43.23 -7.52 11.80
N LYS A 48 43.31 -8.34 10.74
CA LYS A 48 42.53 -8.12 9.51
C LYS A 48 41.02 -8.16 9.75
N PHE A 49 40.53 -9.07 10.58
CA PHE A 49 39.13 -9.14 10.98
C PHE A 49 38.64 -7.83 11.60
N HIS A 50 39.44 -7.25 12.51
CA HIS A 50 39.12 -5.96 13.12
C HIS A 50 39.25 -4.80 12.13
N GLU A 51 40.28 -4.79 11.27
CA GLU A 51 40.43 -3.80 10.19
C GLU A 51 39.22 -3.81 9.24
N ASP A 52 38.77 -4.98 8.81
CA ASP A 52 37.61 -5.14 7.92
C ASP A 52 36.31 -4.70 8.62
N ALA A 53 36.15 -5.01 9.91
CA ALA A 53 35.01 -4.58 10.71
C ALA A 53 34.96 -3.05 10.86
N GLU A 54 36.09 -2.42 11.20
CA GLU A 54 36.20 -0.97 11.30
C GLU A 54 35.96 -0.28 9.95
N LEU A 55 36.46 -0.85 8.85
CA LEU A 55 36.21 -0.34 7.51
C LEU A 55 34.71 -0.38 7.15
N MET A 56 34.03 -1.50 7.43
CA MET A 56 32.58 -1.59 7.21
C MET A 56 31.80 -0.59 8.06
N ARG A 57 32.15 -0.45 9.35
CA ARG A 57 31.55 0.54 10.25
C ARG A 57 31.79 1.97 9.78
N HIS A 58 33.00 2.28 9.34
CA HIS A 58 33.36 3.60 8.86
C HIS A 58 32.59 3.97 7.59
N ILE A 59 32.49 3.04 6.62
CA ILE A 59 31.69 3.25 5.41
C ILE A 59 30.21 3.44 5.77
N ALA A 60 29.68 2.61 6.67
CA ALA A 60 28.31 2.73 7.15
C ALA A 60 28.06 4.09 7.83
N GLU A 61 28.98 4.55 8.67
CA GLU A 61 28.92 5.86 9.31
C GLU A 61 28.95 6.99 8.28
N GLN A 62 29.80 6.91 7.24
CA GLN A 62 29.79 7.90 6.15
C GLN A 62 28.44 7.97 5.43
N VAL A 63 27.76 6.82 5.22
CA VAL A 63 26.41 6.83 4.62
C VAL A 63 25.40 7.51 5.54
N ILE A 64 25.46 7.22 6.85
CA ILE A 64 24.58 7.83 7.84
C ILE A 64 24.82 9.35 7.95
N GLU A 65 26.08 9.79 8.01
CA GLU A 65 26.43 11.21 8.12
C GLU A 65 26.02 11.98 6.87
N ARG A 66 26.25 11.41 5.68
CA ARG A 66 25.71 11.98 4.42
C ARG A 66 24.19 12.07 4.46
N ARG A 67 23.52 11.05 5.00
CA ARG A 67 22.06 11.04 5.12
C ARG A 67 21.56 12.11 6.10
N LYS A 68 22.19 12.27 7.26
CA LYS A 68 21.88 13.34 8.23
C LYS A 68 22.10 14.73 7.66
N ALA A 69 23.20 14.92 6.92
CA ALA A 69 23.53 16.19 6.28
C ALA A 69 22.51 16.59 5.19
N SER A 70 21.85 15.62 4.55
CA SER A 70 20.92 15.86 3.45
C SER A 70 19.48 16.26 3.84
N SER A 71 19.14 16.37 5.14
CA SER A 71 17.80 16.76 5.65
C SER A 71 16.58 16.11 4.93
N SER A 72 16.71 14.82 4.58
CA SER A 72 15.68 14.08 3.83
C SER A 72 14.46 13.73 4.70
N SER A 73 13.25 14.16 4.33
CA SER A 73 11.98 13.75 4.99
C SER A 73 11.39 12.43 4.47
N ARG A 74 12.19 11.59 3.81
CA ARG A 74 11.70 10.34 3.23
C ARG A 74 11.26 9.37 4.32
N LYS A 75 10.13 8.71 4.12
CA LYS A 75 9.70 7.59 4.95
C LYS A 75 10.38 6.32 4.44
N ASP A 76 11.67 6.18 4.73
CA ASP A 76 12.45 4.98 4.43
C ASP A 76 13.08 4.38 5.69
N LEU A 77 13.57 3.15 5.57
CA LEU A 77 14.08 2.37 6.68
C LEU A 77 15.28 3.04 7.40
N VAL A 78 16.14 3.76 6.66
CA VAL A 78 17.29 4.47 7.26
C VAL A 78 16.81 5.67 8.07
N ASN A 79 15.85 6.43 7.54
CA ASN A 79 15.25 7.54 8.27
C ASN A 79 14.42 7.08 9.47
N ALA A 80 13.71 5.95 9.36
CA ALA A 80 13.02 5.34 10.50
C ALA A 80 14.03 4.99 11.61
N MET A 81 15.15 4.33 11.27
CA MET A 81 16.18 4.01 12.25
C MET A 81 16.86 5.25 12.87
N LEU A 82 16.99 6.35 12.13
CA LEU A 82 17.66 7.58 12.59
C LEU A 82 16.78 8.49 13.43
N TYR A 83 15.49 8.62 13.09
CA TYR A 83 14.64 9.70 13.60
C TYR A 83 13.40 9.24 14.34
N GLU A 84 12.93 8.00 14.12
CA GLU A 84 11.78 7.50 14.86
C GLU A 84 12.19 7.14 16.30
N LYS A 85 11.27 7.40 17.22
CA LYS A 85 11.40 7.03 18.62
C LYS A 85 10.55 5.80 18.88
N ASP A 86 11.05 4.92 19.74
CA ASP A 86 10.24 3.83 20.27
C ASP A 86 9.01 4.43 20.99
N PRO A 87 7.78 4.12 20.55
CA PRO A 87 6.57 4.76 21.05
C PRO A 87 6.22 4.38 22.50
N VAL A 88 6.91 3.39 23.08
CA VAL A 88 6.72 2.94 24.47
C VAL A 88 7.73 3.59 25.41
N THR A 89 8.99 3.71 24.99
CA THR A 89 10.08 4.20 25.83
C THR A 89 10.49 5.65 25.52
N ASP A 90 9.98 6.22 24.42
CA ASP A 90 10.37 7.52 23.85
C ASP A 90 11.88 7.63 23.52
N LYS A 91 12.56 6.48 23.41
CA LYS A 91 14.00 6.41 23.11
C LYS A 91 14.21 6.19 21.62
N SER A 92 15.12 6.97 21.04
CA SER A 92 15.66 6.68 19.70
C SER A 92 16.66 5.52 19.76
N LEU A 93 16.87 4.86 18.62
CA LEU A 93 17.93 3.87 18.51
C LEU A 93 19.30 4.50 18.77
N PRO A 94 20.17 3.88 19.58
CA PRO A 94 21.54 4.35 19.73
C PRO A 94 22.25 4.39 18.38
N HIS A 95 23.08 5.40 18.15
CA HIS A 95 23.79 5.60 16.89
C HIS A 95 24.57 4.35 16.43
N SER A 96 25.25 3.69 17.37
CA SER A 96 25.96 2.43 17.11
C SER A 96 25.04 1.31 16.62
N SER A 97 23.83 1.22 17.17
CA SER A 97 22.83 0.25 16.73
C SER A 97 22.28 0.57 15.34
N VAL A 98 22.16 1.84 14.97
CA VAL A 98 21.78 2.21 13.59
C VAL A 98 22.85 1.76 12.60
N ILE A 99 24.13 1.97 12.92
CA ILE A 99 25.26 1.48 12.10
C ILE A 99 25.20 -0.05 11.97
N ASP A 100 25.06 -0.76 13.08
CA ASP A 100 25.06 -2.24 13.09
C ASP A 100 23.89 -2.83 12.28
N ASN A 101 22.69 -2.26 12.43
CA ASN A 101 21.53 -2.68 11.65
C ASN A 101 21.70 -2.37 10.17
N MET A 102 22.28 -1.21 9.82
CA MET A 102 22.53 -0.88 8.43
C MET A 102 23.55 -1.82 7.79
N ILE A 103 24.65 -2.15 8.47
CA ILE A 103 25.61 -3.18 8.01
C ILE A 103 24.87 -4.52 7.83
N THR A 104 24.03 -4.90 8.78
CA THR A 104 23.22 -6.13 8.69
C THR A 104 22.32 -6.13 7.45
N PHE A 105 21.67 -5.02 7.11
CA PHE A 105 20.87 -4.91 5.88
C PHE A 105 21.73 -4.99 4.62
N LEU A 106 22.92 -4.40 4.59
CA LEU A 106 23.81 -4.47 3.43
C LEU A 106 24.42 -5.87 3.23
N ILE A 107 24.60 -6.61 4.33
CA ILE A 107 25.01 -8.03 4.29
C ILE A 107 23.83 -8.93 3.90
N ALA A 108 22.64 -8.68 4.44
CA ALA A 108 21.48 -9.55 4.32
C ALA A 108 20.59 -9.28 3.09
N GLY A 109 20.59 -8.06 2.57
CA GLY A 109 19.69 -7.60 1.52
C GLY A 109 20.40 -6.81 0.41
N GLN A 110 20.61 -7.46 -0.73
CA GLN A 110 20.42 -6.95 -2.10
C GLN A 110 20.99 -7.94 -3.13
N TYR A 111 20.40 -7.91 -4.32
CA TYR A 111 20.83 -8.68 -5.49
C TYR A 111 22.17 -8.17 -6.02
N VAL A 112 23.09 -9.09 -6.34
CA VAL A 112 24.14 -8.90 -7.36
C VAL A 112 24.28 -10.20 -8.14
N SER A 113 23.69 -10.28 -9.33
CA SER A 113 24.05 -11.33 -10.30
C SER A 113 25.21 -10.83 -11.14
N VAL A 114 26.42 -11.35 -10.88
CA VAL A 114 27.56 -11.17 -11.80
C VAL A 114 27.30 -12.05 -13.01
N PHE A 115 26.74 -11.47 -14.07
CA PHE A 115 26.66 -12.11 -15.39
C PHE A 115 27.66 -11.44 -16.34
N GLN A 116 28.96 -11.62 -16.09
CA GLN A 116 29.96 -11.39 -17.14
C GLN A 116 31.17 -12.30 -16.95
N ARG A 117 31.34 -13.20 -17.92
CA ARG A 117 32.55 -13.93 -18.34
C ARG A 117 33.73 -13.97 -17.34
N ALA A 118 33.90 -15.14 -16.72
CA ALA A 118 35.18 -15.75 -16.39
C ALA A 118 36.20 -14.91 -15.58
N ARG A 119 36.16 -15.03 -14.24
CA ARG A 119 37.32 -15.38 -13.39
C ARG A 119 36.87 -15.62 -11.94
N LEU A 120 37.58 -16.53 -11.29
CA LEU A 120 37.34 -17.12 -9.97
C LEU A 120 37.57 -16.11 -8.82
N THR A 121 36.60 -15.27 -8.51
CA THR A 121 36.49 -14.58 -7.20
C THR A 121 35.03 -14.57 -6.77
N GLU A 122 34.60 -15.68 -6.16
CA GLU A 122 33.21 -15.98 -5.80
C GLU A 122 32.97 -15.86 -4.27
N VAL A 123 32.80 -14.65 -3.72
CA VAL A 123 32.02 -14.42 -2.48
C VAL A 123 31.45 -13.00 -2.55
N GLY A 124 30.20 -12.81 -2.15
CA GLY A 124 29.54 -11.50 -2.06
C GLY A 124 28.09 -11.54 -2.57
N HIS A 125 27.12 -11.40 -1.67
CA HIS A 125 25.66 -11.22 -1.89
C HIS A 125 24.83 -12.51 -2.11
N GLU A 126 24.60 -13.29 -1.04
CA GLU A 126 24.27 -14.73 -1.15
C GLU A 126 22.83 -15.16 -0.77
N THR A 127 22.11 -14.48 0.12
CA THR A 127 20.92 -15.10 0.77
C THR A 127 19.68 -15.22 -0.12
N THR A 128 19.20 -14.10 -0.67
CA THR A 128 18.02 -14.06 -1.55
C THR A 128 18.33 -14.63 -2.94
N SER A 129 19.54 -14.39 -3.47
CA SER A 129 20.01 -14.96 -4.74
C SER A 129 20.17 -16.49 -4.66
N GLY A 130 20.70 -16.99 -3.54
CA GLY A 130 20.75 -18.42 -3.23
C GLY A 130 19.34 -19.02 -3.16
N LEU A 131 18.40 -18.34 -2.49
CA LEU A 131 17.00 -18.75 -2.45
C LEU A 131 16.40 -18.88 -3.86
N LEU A 132 16.49 -17.83 -4.69
CA LEU A 132 15.97 -17.88 -6.07
C LEU A 132 16.58 -19.03 -6.89
N SER A 133 17.89 -19.26 -6.73
CA SER A 133 18.59 -20.34 -7.43
C SER A 133 18.04 -21.72 -7.04
N PHE A 134 17.77 -21.94 -5.76
CA PHE A 134 17.13 -23.16 -5.29
C PHE A 134 15.67 -23.26 -5.71
N ILE A 135 14.92 -22.15 -5.76
CA ILE A 135 13.53 -22.16 -6.26
C ILE A 135 13.52 -22.65 -7.70
N ILE A 136 14.35 -22.07 -8.56
CA ILE A 136 14.43 -22.46 -9.97
C ILE A 136 14.81 -23.94 -10.09
N TYR A 137 15.81 -24.41 -9.34
CA TYR A 137 16.18 -25.83 -9.32
C TYR A 137 14.98 -26.73 -8.93
N CYS A 138 14.28 -26.40 -7.83
CA CYS A 138 13.11 -27.14 -7.39
C CYS A 138 12.00 -27.17 -8.46
N LEU A 139 11.72 -26.04 -9.10
CA LEU A 139 10.67 -25.94 -10.12
C LEU A 139 11.01 -26.73 -11.39
N VAL A 140 12.25 -26.66 -11.87
CA VAL A 140 12.67 -27.38 -13.08
C VAL A 140 12.71 -28.90 -12.85
N THR A 141 13.08 -29.34 -11.64
CA THR A 141 13.05 -30.76 -11.26
C THR A 141 11.65 -31.27 -10.88
N HIS A 142 10.67 -30.37 -10.68
CA HIS A 142 9.28 -30.71 -10.37
C HIS A 142 8.32 -29.95 -11.30
N PRO A 143 8.20 -30.35 -12.59
CA PRO A 143 7.42 -29.61 -13.58
C PRO A 143 5.96 -29.37 -13.19
N ALA A 144 5.33 -30.31 -12.47
CA ALA A 144 3.96 -30.16 -12.00
C ALA A 144 3.78 -29.00 -11.00
N ALA A 145 4.77 -28.75 -10.13
CA ALA A 145 4.75 -27.60 -9.23
C ALA A 145 4.99 -26.29 -10.00
N MET A 146 5.86 -26.33 -11.02
CA MET A 146 6.09 -25.19 -11.91
C MET A 146 4.83 -24.80 -12.71
N GLU A 147 4.07 -25.78 -13.17
CA GLU A 147 2.79 -25.57 -13.88
C GLU A 147 1.73 -24.98 -12.95
N LYS A 148 1.54 -25.52 -11.75
CA LYS A 148 0.59 -24.96 -10.77
C LYS A 148 0.93 -23.54 -10.34
N GLY A 149 2.20 -23.26 -10.02
CA GLY A 149 2.65 -21.92 -9.65
C GLY A 149 2.51 -20.91 -10.79
N ARG A 150 2.68 -21.39 -12.02
CA ARG A 150 2.43 -20.61 -13.22
C ARG A 150 0.95 -20.30 -13.41
N ASP A 151 0.06 -21.27 -13.25
CA ASP A 151 -1.38 -21.08 -13.40
C ASP A 151 -1.91 -20.06 -12.39
N GLU A 152 -1.42 -20.12 -11.15
CA GLU A 152 -1.72 -19.09 -10.14
C GLU A 152 -1.23 -17.71 -10.59
N VAL A 153 0.04 -17.59 -11.01
CA VAL A 153 0.59 -16.33 -11.51
C VAL A 153 -0.24 -15.79 -12.69
N MET A 154 -0.65 -16.65 -13.62
CA MET A 154 -1.47 -16.24 -14.77
C MET A 154 -2.90 -15.89 -14.38
N SER A 155 -3.50 -16.56 -13.40
CA SER A 155 -4.84 -16.23 -12.88
C SER A 155 -4.87 -14.82 -12.24
N VAL A 156 -3.79 -14.46 -11.53
CA VAL A 156 -3.71 -13.21 -10.78
C VAL A 156 -3.18 -12.05 -11.61
N LEU A 157 -2.05 -12.26 -12.30
CA LEU A 157 -1.39 -11.20 -13.08
C LEU A 157 -1.88 -11.15 -14.52
N GLY A 158 -2.34 -12.28 -15.08
CA GLY A 158 -2.62 -12.43 -16.50
C GLY A 158 -1.45 -11.93 -17.36
N ASN A 159 -1.77 -11.08 -18.33
CA ASN A 159 -0.78 -10.37 -19.15
C ASN A 159 -0.49 -8.93 -18.66
N GLY A 160 -0.94 -8.55 -17.46
CA GLY A 160 -0.73 -7.21 -16.89
C GLY A 160 0.62 -7.05 -16.18
N ALA A 161 0.93 -5.80 -15.81
CA ALA A 161 2.06 -5.47 -14.95
C ALA A 161 1.75 -5.84 -13.49
N MET A 162 2.77 -6.27 -12.75
CA MET A 162 2.62 -6.58 -11.33
C MET A 162 2.44 -5.30 -10.52
N THR A 163 1.37 -5.22 -9.73
CA THR A 163 1.12 -4.11 -8.80
C THR A 163 1.37 -4.55 -7.35
N GLN A 164 1.53 -3.58 -6.44
CA GLN A 164 1.82 -3.85 -5.02
C GLN A 164 0.78 -4.76 -4.34
N ASN A 165 -0.49 -4.69 -4.76
CA ASN A 165 -1.59 -5.47 -4.17
C ASN A 165 -1.76 -6.88 -4.81
N MET A 166 -0.92 -7.24 -5.77
CA MET A 166 -1.00 -8.53 -6.47
C MET A 166 -0.05 -9.59 -5.91
N ALA A 167 1.08 -9.18 -5.30
CA ALA A 167 2.04 -10.11 -4.69
C ALA A 167 1.38 -11.01 -3.63
N SER A 168 0.45 -10.42 -2.91
CA SER A 168 -0.26 -11.00 -1.80
C SER A 168 -1.37 -11.98 -2.24
N LYS A 169 -1.72 -12.01 -3.53
CA LYS A 169 -2.68 -12.95 -4.13
C LYS A 169 -2.04 -14.22 -4.69
N LEU A 170 -0.78 -14.51 -4.37
CA LEU A 170 0.00 -15.65 -4.90
C LEU A 170 0.36 -16.68 -3.79
N PRO A 171 -0.62 -17.33 -3.13
CA PRO A 171 -0.36 -18.24 -2.01
C PRO A 171 0.43 -19.50 -2.38
N TYR A 172 0.26 -20.06 -3.58
CA TYR A 172 1.05 -21.20 -4.07
C TYR A 172 2.49 -20.83 -4.37
N MET A 173 2.75 -19.63 -4.92
CA MET A 173 4.09 -19.08 -5.02
C MET A 173 4.75 -18.94 -3.65
N MET A 174 4.01 -18.46 -2.66
CA MET A 174 4.51 -18.40 -1.29
C MET A 174 4.78 -19.80 -0.72
N GLY A 175 3.95 -20.79 -1.04
CA GLY A 175 4.18 -22.20 -0.75
C GLY A 175 5.48 -22.74 -1.36
N ILE A 176 5.75 -22.43 -2.63
CA ILE A 176 7.01 -22.75 -3.33
C ILE A 176 8.21 -22.15 -2.60
N ILE A 177 8.14 -20.87 -2.22
CA ILE A 177 9.22 -20.18 -1.51
C ILE A 177 9.46 -20.79 -0.12
N ARG A 178 8.38 -21.03 0.64
CA ARG A 178 8.45 -21.64 1.98
C ARG A 178 9.02 -23.05 1.94
N GLU A 179 8.60 -23.85 0.96
CA GLU A 179 9.06 -25.24 0.80
C GLU A 179 10.52 -25.27 0.31
N THR A 180 10.89 -24.34 -0.55
CA THR A 180 12.29 -24.19 -0.96
C THR A 180 13.16 -23.78 0.23
N LEU A 181 12.71 -22.84 1.06
CA LEU A 181 13.43 -22.47 2.28
C LEU A 181 13.48 -23.60 3.32
N ARG A 182 12.53 -24.54 3.29
CA ARG A 182 12.55 -25.73 4.14
C ARG A 182 13.65 -26.69 3.69
N LEU A 183 13.70 -27.02 2.41
CA LEU A 183 14.71 -27.94 1.88
C LEU A 183 16.09 -27.27 1.77
N TYR A 184 16.15 -26.04 1.29
CA TYR A 184 17.41 -25.37 1.00
C TYR A 184 17.45 -24.00 1.67
N PRO A 185 17.43 -23.94 3.02
CA PRO A 185 17.56 -22.68 3.75
C PRO A 185 18.94 -22.10 3.46
N THR A 186 18.99 -20.96 2.76
CA THR A 186 20.26 -20.34 2.39
C THR A 186 21.17 -20.07 3.60
N ALA A 187 20.57 -19.76 4.76
CA ALA A 187 21.23 -19.81 6.06
C ALA A 187 20.86 -21.13 6.77
N PRO A 188 21.73 -22.17 6.73
CA PRO A 188 21.40 -23.51 7.19
C PRO A 188 21.34 -23.66 8.72
N GLY A 189 21.73 -22.65 9.48
CA GLY A 189 21.69 -22.64 10.93
C GLY A 189 22.04 -21.28 11.52
N PHE A 190 21.82 -21.15 12.83
CA PHE A 190 22.26 -19.99 13.61
C PHE A 190 22.63 -20.40 15.03
N THR A 191 23.45 -19.60 15.69
CA THR A 191 23.91 -19.87 17.06
C THR A 191 23.43 -18.74 17.96
N VAL A 192 22.83 -19.11 19.10
CA VAL A 192 22.39 -18.17 20.14
C VAL A 192 23.09 -18.47 21.44
N GLN A 193 23.30 -17.45 22.26
CA GLN A 193 23.79 -17.60 23.62
C GLN A 193 22.82 -16.88 24.54
N PRO A 194 22.36 -17.50 25.64
CA PRO A 194 21.58 -16.77 26.62
C PRO A 194 22.41 -15.64 27.23
N ARG A 195 21.76 -14.50 27.45
CA ARG A 195 22.31 -13.36 28.18
C ARG A 195 21.33 -12.96 29.27
N SER A 196 21.62 -13.37 30.51
CA SER A 196 21.00 -12.77 31.69
C SER A 196 21.84 -11.64 32.26
N THR A 197 21.17 -10.59 32.74
CA THR A 197 21.75 -9.50 33.55
C THR A 197 21.97 -9.89 35.00
N ASN A 198 21.44 -11.04 35.44
CA ASN A 198 21.61 -11.60 36.77
C ASN A 198 22.39 -12.93 36.69
N PRO A 199 23.61 -13.01 37.24
CA PRO A 199 24.41 -14.24 37.24
C PRO A 199 23.70 -15.45 37.90
N GLU A 200 22.79 -15.21 38.84
CA GLU A 200 22.02 -16.25 39.54
C GLU A 200 20.98 -16.95 38.65
N ASP A 201 20.66 -16.39 37.48
CA ASP A 201 19.73 -17.03 36.54
C ASP A 201 20.35 -18.25 35.84
N TYR A 202 21.65 -18.49 36.02
CA TYR A 202 22.35 -19.63 35.46
C TYR A 202 22.47 -20.79 36.47
N PRO A 203 22.36 -22.04 36.01
CA PRO A 203 22.18 -22.44 34.61
C PRO A 203 20.73 -22.32 34.14
N ILE A 204 20.55 -22.07 32.83
CA ILE A 204 19.23 -21.96 32.22
C ILE A 204 18.77 -23.35 31.77
N HIS A 205 17.57 -23.74 32.16
CA HIS A 205 16.97 -25.02 31.81
C HIS A 205 16.02 -24.86 30.60
N ILE A 206 16.24 -25.63 29.53
CA ILE A 206 15.40 -25.63 28.31
C ILE A 206 14.81 -27.01 28.02
N GLY A 207 13.79 -27.06 27.14
CA GLY A 207 13.17 -28.31 26.73
C GLY A 207 12.44 -29.04 27.87
N LYS A 208 11.71 -28.31 28.73
CA LYS A 208 11.08 -28.84 29.95
C LYS A 208 12.11 -29.44 30.91
N GLU A 209 13.14 -28.66 31.23
CA GLU A 209 14.23 -29.02 32.16
C GLU A 209 15.17 -30.15 31.72
N GLN A 210 15.03 -30.65 30.49
CA GLN A 210 15.86 -31.74 29.96
C GLN A 210 17.29 -31.31 29.62
N TYR A 211 17.50 -30.03 29.29
CA TYR A 211 18.79 -29.52 28.87
C TYR A 211 19.22 -28.33 29.72
N VAL A 212 20.46 -28.37 30.18
CA VAL A 212 21.08 -27.35 31.03
C VAL A 212 22.04 -26.52 30.18
N VAL A 213 21.82 -25.21 30.11
CA VAL A 213 22.68 -24.27 29.38
C VAL A 213 23.40 -23.37 30.38
N ARG A 214 24.71 -23.49 30.44
CA ARG A 214 25.55 -22.73 31.39
C ARG A 214 25.80 -21.30 30.90
N GLN A 215 26.25 -20.45 31.81
CA GLN A 215 26.74 -19.12 31.43
C GLN A 215 27.88 -19.25 30.42
N GLY A 216 27.80 -18.53 29.31
CA GLY A 216 28.80 -18.63 28.24
C GLY A 216 28.51 -19.70 27.19
N GLU A 217 27.60 -20.64 27.46
CA GLU A 217 27.34 -21.77 26.58
C GLU A 217 26.43 -21.36 25.41
N ALA A 218 26.88 -21.62 24.19
CA ALA A 218 26.15 -21.30 22.97
C ALA A 218 25.35 -22.50 22.48
N VAL A 219 24.11 -22.26 22.03
CA VAL A 219 23.21 -23.24 21.44
C VAL A 219 23.15 -23.02 19.93
N SER A 220 23.56 -24.03 19.17
CA SER A 220 23.49 -24.00 17.70
C SER A 220 22.22 -24.69 17.21
N VAL A 221 21.43 -23.98 16.40
CA VAL A 221 20.20 -24.47 15.78
C VAL A 221 20.48 -24.83 14.33
N GLN A 222 20.42 -26.12 14.02
CA GLN A 222 20.65 -26.67 12.68
C GLN A 222 19.33 -26.67 11.89
N ILE A 223 19.02 -25.54 11.25
CA ILE A 223 17.76 -25.32 10.51
C ILE A 223 17.57 -26.39 9.43
N ALA A 224 18.61 -26.69 8.63
CA ALA A 224 18.50 -27.64 7.53
C ALA A 224 18.07 -29.06 7.98
N THR A 225 18.43 -29.45 9.21
CA THR A 225 18.04 -30.72 9.82
C THR A 225 16.65 -30.63 10.42
N VAL A 226 16.36 -29.58 11.20
CA VAL A 226 15.02 -29.35 11.80
C VAL A 226 13.94 -29.30 10.74
N HIS A 227 14.24 -28.72 9.58
CA HIS A 227 13.30 -28.58 8.45
C HIS A 227 13.09 -29.88 7.66
N ARG A 228 13.78 -30.97 8.03
CA ARG A 228 13.65 -32.30 7.43
C ARG A 228 13.27 -33.37 8.43
N ASP A 229 12.97 -33.00 9.67
CA ASP A 229 12.59 -33.95 10.70
C ASP A 229 11.34 -34.73 10.27
N PRO A 230 11.42 -36.06 10.06
CA PRO A 230 10.27 -36.86 9.67
C PRO A 230 9.16 -36.86 10.72
N ALA A 231 9.49 -36.62 12.00
CA ALA A 231 8.48 -36.49 13.05
C ALA A 231 7.58 -35.26 12.85
N VAL A 232 8.06 -34.27 12.10
CA VAL A 232 7.34 -33.02 11.81
C VAL A 232 6.75 -33.05 10.40
N TYR A 233 7.52 -33.49 9.41
CA TYR A 233 7.16 -33.38 7.99
C TYR A 233 6.69 -34.68 7.35
N GLY A 234 6.74 -35.80 8.08
CA GLY A 234 6.34 -37.13 7.61
C GLY A 234 7.44 -37.86 6.84
N ASP A 235 7.12 -39.06 6.35
CA ASP A 235 8.06 -39.93 5.63
C ASP A 235 8.59 -39.31 4.33
N ASP A 236 7.86 -38.35 3.76
CA ASP A 236 8.25 -37.62 2.55
C ASP A 236 8.96 -36.29 2.86
N ALA A 237 9.57 -36.15 4.05
CA ALA A 237 10.29 -34.95 4.47
C ALA A 237 11.39 -34.49 3.50
N GLU A 238 12.00 -35.39 2.73
CA GLU A 238 13.01 -35.00 1.72
C GLU A 238 12.42 -34.55 0.38
N SER A 239 11.12 -34.75 0.17
CA SER A 239 10.45 -34.41 -1.10
C SER A 239 10.05 -32.93 -1.14
N PHE A 240 10.14 -32.32 -2.32
CA PHE A 240 9.64 -30.96 -2.55
C PHE A 240 8.13 -30.99 -2.82
N ARG A 241 7.33 -30.51 -1.86
CA ARG A 241 5.86 -30.51 -1.95
C ARG A 241 5.27 -29.17 -1.49
N PRO A 242 5.17 -28.15 -2.37
CA PRO A 242 4.64 -26.83 -2.01
C PRO A 242 3.28 -26.84 -1.32
N GLU A 243 2.44 -27.84 -1.59
CA GLU A 243 1.12 -28.01 -1.01
C GLU A 243 1.14 -28.10 0.52
N ARG A 244 2.24 -28.59 1.14
CA ARG A 244 2.37 -28.62 2.61
C ARG A 244 2.64 -27.25 3.23
N MET A 245 3.01 -26.28 2.39
CA MET A 245 3.38 -24.92 2.77
C MET A 245 2.32 -23.88 2.40
N LEU A 246 1.21 -24.33 1.80
CA LEU A 246 -0.01 -23.55 1.65
C LEU A 246 -0.61 -23.27 3.02
N ASP A 247 -1.25 -22.13 3.18
CA ASP A 247 -1.55 -21.54 4.48
C ASP A 247 -2.23 -22.53 5.46
N ASP A 248 -3.29 -23.22 5.04
CA ASP A 248 -4.02 -24.18 5.90
C ASP A 248 -3.18 -25.39 6.34
N GLU A 249 -2.32 -25.94 5.48
CA GLU A 249 -1.46 -27.08 5.80
C GLU A 249 -0.22 -26.65 6.59
N PHE A 250 0.30 -25.46 6.28
CA PHE A 250 1.43 -24.86 6.98
C PHE A 250 1.08 -24.58 8.45
N GLU A 251 -0.13 -24.09 8.72
CA GLU A 251 -0.62 -23.81 10.07
C GLU A 251 -0.75 -25.07 10.95
N LYS A 252 -0.94 -26.25 10.33
CA LYS A 252 -1.00 -27.54 11.05
C LYS A 252 0.37 -28.03 11.51
N LEU A 253 1.46 -27.51 10.94
CA LEU A 253 2.80 -27.91 11.34
C LEU A 253 3.08 -27.50 12.80
N PRO A 254 3.84 -28.30 13.56
CA PRO A 254 4.25 -27.96 14.91
C PRO A 254 4.81 -26.53 14.98
N LYS A 255 4.31 -25.73 15.93
CA LYS A 255 4.81 -24.37 16.15
C LYS A 255 6.33 -24.43 16.30
N ASN A 256 7.03 -23.48 15.68
CA ASN A 256 8.49 -23.39 15.69
C ASN A 256 9.24 -24.42 14.79
N SER A 257 8.56 -25.22 13.97
CA SER A 257 9.21 -26.15 13.03
C SER A 257 9.81 -25.51 11.78
N TRP A 258 9.33 -24.32 11.38
CA TRP A 258 9.82 -23.58 10.21
C TRP A 258 10.42 -22.23 10.65
N LYS A 259 11.71 -22.02 10.35
CA LYS A 259 12.59 -20.99 10.95
C LYS A 259 13.71 -20.45 10.04
N PRO A 260 13.52 -20.28 8.73
CA PRO A 260 14.61 -19.84 7.86
C PRO A 260 15.10 -18.40 8.15
N PHE A 261 14.35 -17.64 8.95
CA PHE A 261 14.68 -16.26 9.35
C PHE A 261 15.01 -16.14 10.85
N GLY A 262 15.27 -17.23 11.56
CA GLY A 262 15.48 -17.19 13.01
C GLY A 262 14.20 -16.92 13.81
N ASN A 263 14.33 -16.46 15.07
CA ASN A 263 13.23 -16.42 16.04
C ASN A 263 13.18 -15.17 16.92
N GLY A 264 11.96 -14.83 17.37
CA GLY A 264 11.72 -13.87 18.43
C GLY A 264 12.16 -12.45 18.09
N ALA A 265 12.52 -11.67 19.11
CA ALA A 265 13.00 -10.28 18.95
C ALA A 265 14.33 -10.16 18.18
N ARG A 266 14.97 -11.28 17.85
CA ARG A 266 16.20 -11.37 17.06
C ARG A 266 16.00 -12.13 15.75
N ALA A 267 14.76 -12.30 15.30
CA ALA A 267 14.47 -12.78 13.96
C ALA A 267 15.03 -11.79 12.93
N CYS A 268 15.36 -12.30 11.75
CA CYS A 268 15.95 -11.53 10.66
C CYS A 268 15.10 -10.31 10.34
N ILE A 269 15.69 -9.13 10.55
CA ILE A 269 15.06 -7.83 10.30
C ILE A 269 14.72 -7.62 8.81
N GLY A 270 15.41 -8.32 7.91
CA GLY A 270 15.16 -8.29 6.45
C GLY A 270 14.10 -9.27 5.94
N ARG A 271 13.41 -10.03 6.81
CA ARG A 271 12.48 -11.10 6.39
C ARG A 271 11.38 -10.62 5.43
N ALA A 272 10.68 -9.55 5.79
CA ALA A 272 9.56 -9.04 4.99
C ALA A 272 10.03 -8.62 3.59
N LEU A 273 11.16 -7.91 3.53
CA LEU A 273 11.78 -7.49 2.28
C LEU A 273 12.19 -8.69 1.41
N ALA A 274 12.88 -9.67 1.98
CA ALA A 274 13.38 -10.83 1.24
C ALA A 274 12.25 -11.69 0.64
N LEU A 275 11.16 -11.89 1.39
CA LEU A 275 10.00 -12.66 0.91
C LEU A 275 9.25 -11.90 -0.19
N GLN A 276 9.05 -10.59 -0.02
CA GLN A 276 8.39 -9.76 -1.01
C GLN A 276 9.20 -9.72 -2.32
N GLU A 277 10.52 -9.54 -2.24
CA GLU A 277 11.42 -9.60 -3.40
C GLU A 277 11.33 -10.95 -4.12
N ALA A 278 11.37 -12.06 -3.36
CA ALA A 278 11.31 -13.40 -3.94
C ALA A 278 9.99 -13.67 -4.67
N VAL A 279 8.85 -13.29 -4.08
CA VAL A 279 7.52 -13.43 -4.71
C VAL A 279 7.45 -12.62 -6.00
N ILE A 280 7.84 -11.35 -5.97
CA ILE A 280 7.78 -10.46 -7.13
C ILE A 280 8.66 -11.00 -8.26
N MET A 281 9.91 -11.36 -7.96
CA MET A 281 10.83 -11.84 -8.98
C MET A 281 10.37 -13.16 -9.59
N MET A 282 9.97 -14.13 -8.77
CA MET A 282 9.52 -15.43 -9.28
C MET A 282 8.22 -15.34 -10.06
N ALA A 283 7.29 -14.47 -9.64
CA ALA A 283 6.06 -14.21 -10.38
C ALA A 283 6.36 -13.62 -11.76
N LEU A 284 7.22 -12.60 -11.85
CA LEU A 284 7.62 -12.01 -13.12
C LEU A 284 8.37 -13.01 -14.02
N LEU A 285 9.19 -13.87 -13.43
CA LEU A 285 9.91 -14.92 -14.14
C LEU A 285 8.95 -15.97 -14.72
N LEU A 286 8.04 -16.56 -13.93
CA LEU A 286 7.07 -17.56 -14.40
C LEU A 286 5.98 -17.00 -15.33
N GLN A 287 5.66 -15.71 -15.20
CA GLN A 287 4.73 -15.04 -16.10
C GLN A 287 5.27 -14.98 -17.54
N ASN A 288 6.60 -14.91 -17.71
CA ASN A 288 7.21 -14.54 -18.98
C ASN A 288 8.13 -15.63 -19.57
N PHE A 289 8.63 -16.55 -18.75
CA PHE A 289 9.61 -17.54 -19.18
C PHE A 289 9.26 -18.97 -18.75
N ASP A 290 9.74 -19.92 -19.56
CA ASP A 290 9.88 -21.33 -19.25
C ASP A 290 11.33 -21.63 -18.89
N PHE A 291 11.52 -22.53 -17.92
CA PHE A 291 12.83 -22.96 -17.43
C PHE A 291 13.05 -24.45 -17.69
N GLU A 292 14.24 -24.79 -18.19
CA GLU A 292 14.72 -26.16 -18.35
C GLU A 292 16.17 -26.24 -17.85
N LEU A 293 16.65 -27.40 -17.42
CA LEU A 293 18.08 -27.57 -17.14
C LEU A 293 18.87 -27.46 -18.44
N ALA A 294 19.99 -26.74 -18.42
CA ALA A 294 20.88 -26.70 -19.58
C ALA A 294 21.53 -28.07 -19.82
N ASP A 295 21.88 -28.78 -18.74
CA ASP A 295 22.27 -30.18 -18.72
C ASP A 295 21.20 -31.01 -17.98
N PRO A 296 20.43 -31.86 -18.67
CA PRO A 296 19.42 -32.72 -18.05
C PRO A 296 19.95 -33.68 -16.98
N ASN A 297 21.26 -33.96 -16.99
CA ASN A 297 21.92 -34.84 -16.02
C ASN A 297 22.58 -34.08 -14.86
N TYR A 298 22.32 -32.77 -14.74
CA TYR A 298 22.87 -31.99 -13.64
C TYR A 298 22.38 -32.52 -12.28
N GLU A 299 23.32 -32.90 -11.42
CA GLU A 299 23.06 -33.21 -10.02
C GLU A 299 23.38 -32.00 -9.14
N LEU A 300 22.47 -31.68 -8.21
CA LEU A 300 22.65 -30.56 -7.29
C LEU A 300 23.88 -30.75 -6.41
N LYS A 301 24.90 -29.95 -6.68
CA LYS A 301 26.08 -29.81 -5.81
C LYS A 301 25.93 -28.52 -5.00
N ILE A 302 26.00 -28.61 -3.68
CA ILE A 302 25.84 -27.46 -2.79
C ILE A 302 27.21 -27.01 -2.28
N ARG A 303 27.56 -25.73 -2.50
CA ARG A 303 28.69 -25.10 -1.81
C ARG A 303 28.23 -24.64 -0.42
N LYS A 304 29.01 -24.96 0.60
CA LYS A 304 28.72 -24.64 2.00
C LYS A 304 29.78 -23.68 2.54
N THR A 305 29.37 -22.48 2.92
CA THR A 305 30.15 -21.50 3.68
C THR A 305 29.37 -21.18 4.97
N ILE A 306 29.24 -19.91 5.36
CA ILE A 306 28.19 -19.47 6.29
C ILE A 306 26.79 -19.64 5.66
N THR A 307 26.70 -19.53 4.33
CA THR A 307 25.46 -19.76 3.57
C THR A 307 25.60 -20.96 2.62
N ILE A 308 24.51 -21.37 1.97
CA ILE A 308 24.52 -22.45 0.97
C ILE A 308 24.03 -21.97 -0.40
N LYS A 309 24.59 -22.52 -1.48
CA LYS A 309 24.13 -22.25 -2.86
C LYS A 309 24.43 -23.39 -3.82
N PRO A 310 23.68 -23.54 -4.94
CA PRO A 310 24.00 -24.48 -6.00
C PRO A 310 25.34 -24.14 -6.67
N VAL A 311 26.08 -25.18 -7.09
CA VAL A 311 27.34 -25.05 -7.83
C VAL A 311 27.12 -25.41 -9.28
N GLY A 312 27.42 -24.48 -10.19
CA GLY A 312 27.37 -24.74 -11.63
C GLY A 312 25.96 -25.02 -12.17
N LEU A 313 24.91 -24.62 -11.46
CA LEU A 313 23.53 -24.71 -11.95
C LEU A 313 23.38 -23.80 -13.17
N GLN A 314 23.14 -24.39 -14.34
CA GLN A 314 22.86 -23.68 -15.58
C GLN A 314 21.46 -24.04 -16.06
N ILE A 315 20.69 -23.02 -16.41
CA ILE A 315 19.33 -23.17 -16.91
C ILE A 315 19.23 -22.65 -18.34
N ARG A 316 18.41 -23.30 -19.15
CA ARG A 316 17.93 -22.79 -20.42
C ARG A 316 16.60 -22.08 -20.18
N VAL A 317 16.49 -20.87 -20.70
CA VAL A 317 15.29 -20.04 -20.55
C VAL A 317 14.65 -19.86 -21.92
N LYS A 318 13.35 -20.10 -22.03
CA LYS A 318 12.55 -19.86 -23.25
C LYS A 318 11.45 -18.85 -22.95
N LEU A 319 11.12 -17.97 -23.90
CA LEU A 319 9.96 -17.07 -23.79
C LEU A 319 8.67 -17.86 -24.01
N ARG A 320 7.61 -17.54 -23.25
CA ARG A 320 6.31 -18.22 -23.34
C ARG A 320 5.45 -17.80 -24.54
N ASP A 321 4.58 -18.70 -24.97
CA ASP A 321 3.72 -18.65 -26.17
C ASP A 321 3.25 -17.25 -26.59
N GLY A 322 3.69 -16.81 -27.77
CA GLY A 322 3.31 -15.53 -28.38
C GLY A 322 4.09 -14.32 -27.87
N LEU A 323 4.94 -14.46 -26.84
CA LEU A 323 5.83 -13.39 -26.38
C LEU A 323 7.13 -13.39 -27.19
N THR A 324 7.31 -12.37 -28.02
CA THR A 324 8.64 -12.04 -28.56
C THR A 324 9.41 -11.18 -27.56
N PRO A 325 10.76 -11.11 -27.62
CA PRO A 325 11.54 -10.19 -26.79
C PRO A 325 10.99 -8.75 -26.82
N ALA A 326 10.54 -8.30 -27.99
CA ALA A 326 9.92 -6.98 -28.19
C ALA A 326 8.54 -6.82 -27.52
N THR A 327 7.76 -7.91 -27.44
CA THR A 327 6.43 -7.90 -26.81
C THR A 327 6.55 -7.99 -25.28
N LEU A 328 7.51 -8.77 -24.78
CA LEU A 328 7.87 -8.80 -23.36
C LEU A 328 8.41 -7.44 -22.90
N GLN A 329 9.31 -6.83 -23.66
CA GLN A 329 9.82 -5.49 -23.38
C GLN A 329 8.66 -4.47 -23.30
N ARG A 330 7.71 -4.50 -24.23
CA ARG A 330 6.52 -3.62 -24.22
C ARG A 330 5.56 -3.91 -23.05
N LYS A 331 5.46 -5.16 -22.60
CA LYS A 331 4.65 -5.60 -21.46
C LYS A 331 5.24 -5.15 -20.13
N LEU A 332 6.55 -5.31 -19.94
CA LEU A 332 7.29 -4.78 -18.79
C LEU A 332 7.25 -3.23 -18.74
N LEU A 333 6.95 -2.59 -19.88
CA LEU A 333 6.74 -1.14 -20.02
C LEU A 333 5.23 -0.73 -20.02
N GLY A 334 4.29 -1.60 -19.63
CA GLY A 334 2.92 -1.19 -19.23
C GLY A 334 1.74 -1.36 -20.23
N GLY A 335 1.85 -2.15 -21.31
CA GLY A 335 0.74 -2.36 -22.29
C GLY A 335 -0.31 -3.43 -21.93
N LYS A 336 -1.64 -3.17 -22.15
CA LYS A 336 -2.76 -4.11 -21.88
C LYS A 336 -3.10 -5.06 -23.05
N ALA A 337 -3.55 -6.29 -22.74
CA ALA A 337 -4.15 -7.28 -23.65
C ALA A 337 -5.60 -7.68 -23.19
N PRO A 338 -6.49 -8.24 -24.06
CA PRO A 338 -7.94 -8.34 -23.82
C PRO A 338 -8.42 -9.67 -23.17
N PRO A 339 -9.65 -9.75 -22.59
CA PRO A 339 -10.12 -10.89 -21.78
C PRO A 339 -11.26 -11.76 -22.39
N SER A 340 -11.39 -13.00 -21.88
CA SER A 340 -12.47 -14.01 -22.12
C SER A 340 -12.86 -14.72 -20.79
N GLY A 341 -14.14 -15.08 -20.58
CA GLY A 341 -14.71 -15.41 -19.24
C GLY A 341 -15.55 -16.70 -19.03
N SER A 342 -16.52 -16.61 -18.08
CA SER A 342 -17.55 -17.57 -17.56
C SER A 342 -17.18 -18.38 -16.29
N GLY A 343 -18.02 -18.70 -15.27
CA GLY A 343 -19.40 -18.39 -14.83
C GLY A 343 -20.03 -19.55 -14.00
N ARG A 344 -20.81 -19.30 -12.91
CA ARG A 344 -22.09 -19.98 -12.41
C ARG A 344 -22.36 -20.01 -10.87
N THR A 345 -23.65 -20.11 -10.52
CA THR A 345 -24.40 -19.76 -9.27
C THR A 345 -25.36 -20.86 -8.78
N SER A 346 -25.86 -20.80 -7.52
CA SER A 346 -27.23 -21.25 -7.11
C SER A 346 -27.67 -20.80 -5.70
N SER A 347 -28.97 -20.46 -5.50
CA SER A 347 -29.65 -20.09 -4.23
C SER A 347 -31.13 -20.53 -4.21
N GLN A 348 -31.78 -20.60 -3.02
CA GLN A 348 -33.22 -20.83 -2.82
C GLN A 348 -33.82 -20.02 -1.63
N GLN A 349 -35.11 -19.63 -1.74
CA GLN A 349 -35.90 -18.67 -0.93
C GLN A 349 -36.95 -19.35 0.00
N THR A 350 -37.55 -18.63 0.99
CA THR A 350 -39.02 -18.32 1.04
C THR A 350 -39.59 -17.49 2.25
N LYS A 351 -40.43 -16.47 1.88
CA LYS A 351 -41.62 -15.70 2.40
C LYS A 351 -42.26 -15.74 3.81
N ARG A 352 -42.72 -14.55 4.30
CA ARG A 352 -43.19 -14.05 5.63
C ARG A 352 -44.62 -13.46 5.56
N SER A 353 -45.29 -13.28 6.71
CA SER A 353 -46.59 -12.61 6.89
C SER A 353 -46.60 -11.69 8.14
N ASP A 354 -47.38 -10.60 8.10
CA ASP A 354 -47.44 -9.45 9.05
C ASP A 354 -48.57 -9.51 10.09
N SER A 355 -48.35 -8.92 11.28
CA SER A 355 -49.35 -8.21 12.14
C SER A 355 -48.65 -7.53 13.36
N PRO A 356 -49.25 -6.52 14.04
CA PRO A 356 -48.56 -5.30 14.54
C PRO A 356 -48.42 -5.15 16.08
N LEU A 357 -47.41 -4.34 16.50
CA LEU A 357 -47.37 -3.32 17.60
C LEU A 357 -46.06 -3.28 18.45
N ASP A 358 -45.74 -2.06 18.90
CA ASP A 358 -44.98 -1.63 20.09
C ASP A 358 -43.47 -1.29 20.05
N SER A 359 -43.15 -0.21 20.80
CA SER A 359 -41.85 0.44 21.02
C SER A 359 -40.75 -0.55 21.42
N VAL A 360 -39.68 -0.61 20.64
CA VAL A 360 -38.60 -1.59 20.82
C VAL A 360 -37.53 -1.05 21.76
N ASP A 361 -37.36 -1.71 22.91
CA ASP A 361 -36.28 -1.49 23.87
C ASP A 361 -34.94 -1.99 23.28
N LEU A 362 -34.06 -1.09 22.85
CA LEU A 362 -32.79 -1.42 22.19
C LEU A 362 -31.74 -1.87 23.22
N ARG A 363 -31.04 -2.98 22.93
CA ARG A 363 -29.94 -3.49 23.78
C ARG A 363 -28.65 -2.72 23.48
N LYS A 364 -27.87 -2.30 24.48
CA LYS A 364 -26.56 -1.66 24.23
C LYS A 364 -25.60 -2.60 23.51
N LEU A 365 -24.73 -2.07 22.65
CA LEU A 365 -23.63 -2.78 21.98
C LEU A 365 -22.38 -1.91 21.98
N LEU A 366 -21.24 -2.44 22.40
CA LEU A 366 -19.96 -1.74 22.33
C LEU A 366 -19.17 -2.24 21.11
N ILE A 367 -18.72 -1.33 20.25
CA ILE A 367 -17.87 -1.64 19.10
C ILE A 367 -16.54 -0.92 19.30
N CYS A 368 -15.42 -1.64 19.24
CA CYS A 368 -14.11 -1.02 19.32
C CYS A 368 -13.18 -1.46 18.20
N TYR A 369 -12.25 -0.57 17.81
CA TYR A 369 -11.35 -0.84 16.71
C TYR A 369 -9.90 -0.41 16.96
N GLY A 370 -8.98 -1.13 16.31
CA GLY A 370 -7.56 -0.82 16.24
C GLY A 370 -7.09 -0.77 14.79
N SER A 371 -6.53 0.36 14.33
CA SER A 371 -6.12 0.57 12.94
C SER A 371 -5.03 1.64 12.80
N ASN A 372 -4.00 1.39 11.99
CA ASN A 372 -3.00 2.42 11.60
C ASN A 372 -3.36 3.08 10.27
N THR A 373 -3.92 2.32 9.33
CA THR A 373 -4.19 2.76 7.94
C THR A 373 -5.67 3.02 7.65
N GLY A 374 -6.56 2.87 8.64
CA GLY A 374 -7.99 3.21 8.55
C GLY A 374 -8.93 2.10 8.08
N THR A 375 -8.42 0.90 7.73
CA THR A 375 -9.25 -0.23 7.27
C THR A 375 -10.23 -0.70 8.35
N CYS A 376 -9.73 -1.12 9.53
CA CYS A 376 -10.58 -1.61 10.63
C CYS A 376 -11.49 -0.52 11.19
N GLN A 377 -11.06 0.75 11.14
CA GLN A 377 -11.90 1.89 11.49
C GLN A 377 -13.14 1.93 10.58
N THR A 378 -12.94 1.83 9.27
CA THR A 378 -14.03 1.84 8.29
C THR A 378 -15.01 0.69 8.53
N LEU A 379 -14.51 -0.52 8.75
CA LEU A 379 -15.35 -1.71 9.01
C LEU A 379 -16.15 -1.58 10.32
N ALA A 380 -15.55 -1.05 11.38
CA ALA A 380 -16.24 -0.81 12.65
C ALA A 380 -17.37 0.22 12.52
N HIS A 381 -17.18 1.26 11.70
CA HIS A 381 -18.24 2.22 11.40
C HIS A 381 -19.39 1.60 10.59
N VAL A 382 -19.10 0.70 9.64
CA VAL A 382 -20.13 -0.07 8.93
C VAL A 382 -20.95 -0.89 9.91
N LEU A 383 -20.29 -1.65 10.79
CA LEU A 383 -20.97 -2.47 11.78
C LEU A 383 -21.84 -1.65 12.75
N SER A 384 -21.33 -0.50 13.18
CA SER A 384 -22.05 0.42 14.06
C SER A 384 -23.31 0.95 13.40
N ARG A 385 -23.25 1.31 12.12
CA ARG A 385 -24.46 1.73 11.39
C ARG A 385 -25.50 0.62 11.31
N ASP A 386 -25.07 -0.61 11.06
CA ASP A 386 -25.98 -1.73 10.85
C ASP A 386 -26.62 -2.22 12.17
N ALA A 387 -25.97 -2.04 13.32
CA ALA A 387 -26.40 -2.54 14.65
C ALA A 387 -27.85 -2.20 15.03
N VAL A 388 -28.32 -0.99 14.70
CA VAL A 388 -29.69 -0.53 15.02
C VAL A 388 -30.73 -1.38 14.30
N ALA A 389 -30.48 -1.79 13.05
CA ALA A 389 -31.36 -2.68 12.30
C ALA A 389 -31.43 -4.10 12.90
N HIS A 390 -30.48 -4.44 13.77
CA HIS A 390 -30.41 -5.71 14.47
C HIS A 390 -30.90 -5.65 15.93
N GLY A 391 -31.44 -4.50 16.37
CA GLY A 391 -32.01 -4.32 17.71
C GLY A 391 -31.01 -3.83 18.76
N PHE A 392 -29.86 -3.31 18.34
CA PHE A 392 -28.79 -2.86 19.24
C PHE A 392 -28.52 -1.36 19.14
N ASP A 393 -28.17 -0.72 20.26
CA ASP A 393 -27.71 0.67 20.38
C ASP A 393 -26.16 0.71 20.47
N PRO A 394 -25.45 1.07 19.38
CA PRO A 394 -24.01 0.91 19.27
C PRO A 394 -23.23 2.12 19.82
N THR A 395 -22.23 1.86 20.65
CA THR A 395 -21.19 2.83 21.04
C THR A 395 -19.88 2.46 20.36
N ILE A 396 -19.28 3.37 19.57
CA ILE A 396 -18.00 3.13 18.89
C ILE A 396 -16.83 3.85 19.58
N MET A 397 -15.70 3.17 19.76
CA MET A 397 -14.46 3.80 20.28
C MET A 397 -13.18 3.13 19.77
N ILE A 398 -12.07 3.87 19.76
CA ILE A 398 -10.75 3.25 19.59
C ILE A 398 -10.44 2.36 20.80
N MET A 399 -9.72 1.25 20.58
CA MET A 399 -9.40 0.28 21.64
C MET A 399 -8.75 0.93 22.86
N ASP A 400 -7.81 1.88 22.67
CA ASP A 400 -7.12 2.56 23.77
C ASP A 400 -7.99 3.50 24.62
N LYS A 401 -9.22 3.81 24.20
CA LYS A 401 -10.20 4.58 24.99
C LYS A 401 -11.15 3.68 25.79
N VAL A 402 -11.10 2.36 25.59
CA VAL A 402 -11.91 1.42 26.38
C VAL A 402 -11.37 1.39 27.81
N GLN A 403 -12.27 1.55 28.78
CA GLN A 403 -11.98 1.44 30.20
C GLN A 403 -12.82 0.30 30.81
N PRO A 404 -12.42 -0.28 31.95
CA PRO A 404 -13.12 -1.43 32.54
C PRO A 404 -14.63 -1.21 32.71
N HIS A 405 -15.05 -0.02 33.13
CA HIS A 405 -16.45 0.31 33.36
C HIS A 405 -17.31 0.38 32.09
N HIS A 406 -16.70 0.44 30.89
CA HIS A 406 -17.42 0.35 29.62
C HIS A 406 -17.83 -1.08 29.27
N ILE A 407 -17.14 -2.09 29.82
CA ILE A 407 -17.39 -3.50 29.53
C ILE A 407 -18.27 -4.04 30.66
N THR A 408 -19.56 -4.26 30.35
CA THR A 408 -20.56 -4.67 31.35
C THR A 408 -21.29 -5.94 30.89
N PRO A 409 -21.76 -6.82 31.80
CA PRO A 409 -22.47 -8.05 31.43
C PRO A 409 -23.73 -7.81 30.58
N SER A 410 -24.33 -6.63 30.68
CA SER A 410 -25.52 -6.24 29.91
C SER A 410 -25.22 -5.72 28.50
N THR A 411 -23.94 -5.51 28.14
CA THR A 411 -23.53 -4.89 26.86
C THR A 411 -22.53 -5.81 26.14
N PRO A 412 -22.92 -6.53 25.07
CA PRO A 412 -21.98 -7.26 24.23
C PRO A 412 -20.93 -6.33 23.61
N ILE A 413 -19.73 -6.87 23.36
CA ILE A 413 -18.61 -6.15 22.74
C ILE A 413 -18.20 -6.78 21.41
N VAL A 414 -18.02 -5.98 20.36
CA VAL A 414 -17.46 -6.42 19.07
C VAL A 414 -16.18 -5.66 18.78
N ILE A 415 -15.11 -6.40 18.50
CA ILE A 415 -13.76 -5.84 18.37
C ILE A 415 -13.28 -6.05 16.93
N VAL A 416 -12.92 -4.96 16.24
CA VAL A 416 -12.37 -5.00 14.88
C VAL A 416 -10.92 -4.53 14.91
N ALA A 417 -9.97 -5.46 14.90
CA ALA A 417 -8.56 -5.15 15.15
C ALA A 417 -7.67 -5.57 13.98
N ALA A 418 -6.67 -4.75 13.66
CA ALA A 418 -5.60 -5.16 12.77
C ALA A 418 -4.45 -5.82 13.55
N SER A 419 -3.60 -6.59 12.85
CA SER A 419 -2.31 -7.06 13.38
C SER A 419 -1.20 -6.55 12.46
N TYR A 420 -0.27 -5.76 12.99
CA TYR A 420 0.88 -5.24 12.25
C TYR A 420 2.13 -5.95 12.74
N GLU A 421 2.60 -6.94 11.98
CA GLU A 421 3.74 -7.79 12.36
C GLU A 421 3.58 -8.50 13.72
N GLY A 422 2.35 -8.64 14.20
CA GLY A 422 2.04 -9.20 15.52
C GLY A 422 2.05 -8.26 16.68
N GLN A 423 2.22 -6.97 16.39
CA GLN A 423 2.04 -5.88 17.33
C GLN A 423 0.68 -5.23 17.09
N PRO A 424 0.06 -4.68 18.16
CA PRO A 424 -1.18 -3.97 18.03
C PRO A 424 -1.00 -2.69 17.21
N PRO A 425 -2.07 -2.23 16.55
CA PRO A 425 -2.16 -0.86 16.04
C PRO A 425 -1.81 0.16 17.13
N GLU A 426 -1.32 1.32 16.74
CA GLU A 426 -0.91 2.37 17.68
C GLU A 426 -2.06 2.76 18.62
N ASN A 427 -3.27 2.89 18.08
CA ASN A 427 -4.49 3.21 18.82
C ASN A 427 -5.13 2.03 19.58
N ALA A 428 -4.41 0.90 19.70
CA ALA A 428 -4.81 -0.29 20.46
C ALA A 428 -3.72 -0.78 21.43
N SER A 429 -2.57 -0.12 21.49
CA SER A 429 -1.40 -0.57 22.23
C SER A 429 -1.60 -0.54 23.76
N LYS A 430 -2.29 0.48 24.31
CA LYS A 430 -2.59 0.57 25.74
C LYS A 430 -3.62 -0.48 26.15
N PHE A 431 -4.61 -0.72 25.30
CA PHE A 431 -5.65 -1.71 25.52
C PHE A 431 -5.08 -3.13 25.61
N ILE A 432 -4.17 -3.50 24.69
CA ILE A 432 -3.51 -4.81 24.74
C ILE A 432 -2.65 -4.96 26.00
N LYS A 433 -1.89 -3.93 26.39
CA LYS A 433 -1.10 -3.95 27.63
C LYS A 433 -1.99 -4.13 28.86
N TRP A 434 -3.12 -3.43 28.90
CA TRP A 434 -4.10 -3.59 29.97
C TRP A 434 -4.65 -5.02 30.03
N LEU A 435 -5.07 -5.60 28.90
CA LEU A 435 -5.54 -7.00 28.83
C LEU A 435 -4.49 -8.00 29.31
N GLN A 436 -3.21 -7.79 28.97
CA GLN A 436 -2.12 -8.66 29.38
C GLN A 436 -1.76 -8.53 30.87
N ALA A 437 -2.07 -7.40 31.49
CA ALA A 437 -1.81 -7.12 32.90
C ALA A 437 -2.95 -7.54 33.85
N LEU A 438 -4.06 -8.06 33.31
CA LEU A 438 -5.18 -8.53 34.11
C LEU A 438 -4.81 -9.76 34.94
N THR A 439 -5.13 -9.73 36.23
CA THR A 439 -4.97 -10.86 37.17
C THR A 439 -6.29 -11.44 37.63
N GLU A 440 -7.36 -10.66 37.51
CA GLU A 440 -8.74 -11.04 37.86
C GLU A 440 -9.53 -11.39 36.60
N SER A 441 -10.74 -11.93 36.74
CA SER A 441 -11.64 -12.26 35.63
C SER A 441 -12.75 -11.21 35.46
N PRO A 442 -12.45 -9.99 34.99
CA PRO A 442 -13.43 -8.90 34.89
C PRO A 442 -14.48 -9.12 33.81
N PHE A 443 -14.37 -10.17 32.99
CA PHE A 443 -15.26 -10.40 31.84
C PHE A 443 -16.31 -11.48 32.08
N GLU A 444 -16.49 -11.93 33.32
CA GLU A 444 -17.51 -12.92 33.66
C GLU A 444 -18.92 -12.41 33.29
N GLY A 445 -19.66 -13.24 32.54
CA GLY A 445 -21.00 -12.90 32.04
C GLY A 445 -21.02 -11.92 30.87
N ILE A 446 -19.86 -11.56 30.31
CA ILE A 446 -19.73 -10.67 29.14
C ILE A 446 -19.68 -11.50 27.87
N TYR A 447 -20.31 -11.04 26.80
CA TYR A 447 -20.24 -11.67 25.49
C TYR A 447 -19.41 -10.83 24.51
N HIS A 448 -18.50 -11.48 23.77
CA HIS A 448 -17.61 -10.79 22.81
C HIS A 448 -17.61 -11.41 21.42
N ALA A 449 -17.24 -10.65 20.41
CA ALA A 449 -16.87 -11.15 19.09
C ALA A 449 -15.68 -10.38 18.54
N VAL A 450 -14.80 -11.05 17.81
CA VAL A 450 -13.60 -10.42 17.22
C VAL A 450 -13.56 -10.64 15.71
N TYR A 451 -13.33 -9.55 14.97
CA TYR A 451 -12.98 -9.57 13.55
C TYR A 451 -11.56 -9.05 13.36
N GLY A 452 -10.72 -9.86 12.73
CA GLY A 452 -9.31 -9.56 12.53
C GLY A 452 -8.96 -9.18 11.10
N CYS A 453 -8.25 -8.06 10.92
CA CYS A 453 -7.60 -7.73 9.65
C CYS A 453 -6.11 -8.03 9.76
N GLY A 454 -5.67 -9.10 9.12
CA GLY A 454 -4.29 -9.56 9.15
C GLY A 454 -3.73 -9.61 7.74
N ASN A 455 -2.43 -9.81 7.64
CA ASN A 455 -1.80 -10.16 6.38
C ASN A 455 -0.98 -11.45 6.57
N ARG A 456 -1.31 -12.50 5.82
CA ARG A 456 -0.63 -13.82 5.88
C ARG A 456 0.85 -13.77 5.53
N ASP A 457 1.32 -12.68 4.89
CA ASP A 457 2.74 -12.41 4.70
C ASP A 457 3.52 -12.47 6.04
N TRP A 458 2.84 -12.20 7.17
CA TRP A 458 3.35 -12.38 8.53
C TRP A 458 2.77 -13.61 9.26
N ALA A 459 2.78 -14.80 8.65
CA ALA A 459 2.22 -16.06 9.19
C ALA A 459 2.39 -16.31 10.72
N ALA A 460 3.59 -16.12 11.28
CA ALA A 460 3.86 -16.32 12.73
C ALA A 460 3.07 -15.39 13.65
N THR A 461 2.58 -14.29 13.09
CA THR A 461 1.83 -13.26 13.79
C THR A 461 0.55 -12.86 13.05
N PHE A 462 0.14 -13.71 12.09
CA PHE A 462 -1.08 -13.54 11.34
C PHE A 462 -2.23 -13.55 12.32
N GLN A 463 -3.02 -12.47 12.29
CA GLN A 463 -4.14 -12.27 13.21
C GLN A 463 -3.75 -12.33 14.70
N ARG A 464 -2.46 -12.23 15.07
CA ARG A 464 -1.99 -12.41 16.46
C ARG A 464 -2.70 -11.49 17.43
N ILE A 465 -2.89 -10.22 17.07
CA ILE A 465 -3.53 -9.26 17.96
C ILE A 465 -5.03 -9.53 18.10
N PRO A 466 -5.80 -9.69 17.01
CA PRO A 466 -7.17 -10.19 17.09
C PRO A 466 -7.30 -11.49 17.92
N ALA A 467 -6.42 -12.46 17.70
CA ALA A 467 -6.42 -13.72 18.45
C ALA A 467 -6.08 -13.53 19.93
N LEU A 468 -5.07 -12.71 20.25
CA LEU A 468 -4.71 -12.39 21.63
C LEU A 468 -5.86 -11.72 22.38
N VAL A 469 -6.57 -10.81 21.71
CA VAL A 469 -7.76 -10.18 22.27
C VAL A 469 -8.84 -11.21 22.55
N ASP A 470 -9.19 -12.03 21.56
CA ASP A 470 -10.21 -13.09 21.69
C ASP A 470 -9.85 -14.07 22.84
N ASP A 471 -8.62 -14.59 22.83
CA ASP A 471 -8.10 -15.50 23.86
C ASP A 471 -8.10 -14.87 25.26
N ALA A 472 -7.74 -13.59 25.37
CA ALA A 472 -7.74 -12.87 26.64
C ALA A 472 -9.16 -12.69 27.17
N PHE A 473 -10.10 -12.29 26.30
CA PHE A 473 -11.51 -12.16 26.68
C PHE A 473 -12.07 -13.51 27.18
N ILE A 474 -11.81 -14.60 26.47
CA ILE A 474 -12.22 -15.96 26.88
C ILE A 474 -11.58 -16.33 28.23
N ARG A 475 -10.26 -16.14 28.36
CA ARG A 475 -9.50 -16.51 29.58
C ARG A 475 -10.03 -15.83 30.83
N TYR A 476 -10.43 -14.56 30.72
CA TYR A 476 -10.88 -13.76 31.86
C TYR A 476 -12.41 -13.72 32.02
N GLY A 477 -13.11 -14.73 31.49
CA GLY A 477 -14.50 -15.04 31.83
C GLY A 477 -15.55 -14.69 30.76
N SER A 478 -15.15 -14.14 29.61
CA SER A 478 -16.10 -13.79 28.55
C SER A 478 -16.50 -14.99 27.71
N THR A 479 -17.74 -14.99 27.21
CA THR A 479 -18.26 -16.00 26.29
C THR A 479 -18.23 -15.47 24.84
N PRO A 480 -17.59 -16.15 23.88
CA PRO A 480 -17.60 -15.71 22.49
C PRO A 480 -18.99 -15.88 21.87
N ILE A 481 -19.51 -14.85 21.20
CA ILE A 481 -20.80 -14.86 20.50
C ILE A 481 -20.69 -15.71 19.23
N VAL A 482 -19.57 -15.56 18.54
CA VAL A 482 -19.19 -16.30 17.33
C VAL A 482 -17.70 -16.59 17.38
N ASN A 483 -17.25 -17.59 16.62
CA ASN A 483 -15.82 -17.79 16.42
C ASN A 483 -15.20 -16.54 15.79
N ARG A 484 -13.99 -16.18 16.25
CA ARG A 484 -13.22 -15.10 15.65
C ARG A 484 -13.11 -15.28 14.14
N ALA A 485 -13.49 -14.25 13.40
CA ALA A 485 -13.32 -14.20 11.96
C ALA A 485 -12.15 -13.31 11.56
N ALA A 486 -11.72 -13.47 10.32
CA ALA A 486 -10.53 -12.82 9.80
C ALA A 486 -10.67 -12.54 8.31
N SER A 487 -10.19 -11.38 7.87
CA SER A 487 -9.89 -11.10 6.47
C SER A 487 -8.39 -11.06 6.27
N ASP A 488 -7.94 -11.44 5.08
CA ASP A 488 -6.59 -11.15 4.65
C ASP A 488 -6.52 -9.91 3.77
N VAL A 489 -5.75 -8.92 4.21
CA VAL A 489 -5.48 -7.70 3.43
C VAL A 489 -4.83 -8.03 2.09
N ALA A 490 -4.08 -9.15 2.02
CA ALA A 490 -3.46 -9.69 0.85
C ALA A 490 -4.43 -9.94 -0.33
N ASP A 491 -5.68 -10.28 -0.03
CA ASP A 491 -6.64 -10.70 -1.04
C ASP A 491 -7.33 -9.49 -1.73
N GLY A 492 -7.12 -8.27 -1.21
CA GLY A 492 -7.70 -7.04 -1.74
C GLY A 492 -9.23 -7.00 -1.71
N ASN A 493 -9.87 -7.88 -0.94
CA ASN A 493 -11.32 -8.08 -0.88
C ASN A 493 -11.91 -7.95 0.53
N VAL A 494 -11.15 -7.38 1.46
CA VAL A 494 -11.45 -7.24 2.90
C VAL A 494 -12.88 -6.77 3.18
N ALA A 495 -13.37 -5.78 2.42
CA ALA A 495 -14.72 -5.23 2.62
C ALA A 495 -15.82 -6.28 2.35
N ASN A 496 -15.66 -7.09 1.30
CA ASN A 496 -16.65 -8.11 0.97
C ASN A 496 -16.61 -9.27 1.98
N GLU A 497 -15.43 -9.70 2.43
CA GLU A 497 -15.31 -10.76 3.45
C GLU A 497 -15.91 -10.34 4.79
N PHE A 498 -15.71 -9.07 5.16
CA PHE A 498 -16.32 -8.49 6.35
C PHE A 498 -17.85 -8.51 6.26
N ASP A 499 -18.42 -8.07 5.13
CA ASP A 499 -19.85 -8.08 4.89
C ASP A 499 -20.45 -9.50 4.99
N HIS A 500 -19.78 -10.51 4.42
CA HIS A 500 -20.25 -11.89 4.49
C HIS A 500 -20.25 -12.41 5.94
N TRP A 501 -19.23 -12.07 6.73
CA TRP A 501 -19.18 -12.46 8.14
C TRP A 501 -20.23 -11.73 8.99
N ALA A 502 -20.36 -10.42 8.82
CA ALA A 502 -21.31 -9.61 9.59
C ALA A 502 -22.75 -10.11 9.36
N ASP A 503 -23.15 -10.23 8.09
CA ASP A 503 -24.52 -10.61 7.70
C ASP A 503 -24.80 -12.10 7.93
N GLY A 504 -23.83 -12.97 7.61
CA GLY A 504 -24.02 -14.42 7.64
C GLY A 504 -23.81 -15.06 9.01
N VAL A 505 -23.00 -14.44 9.89
CA VAL A 505 -22.49 -15.10 11.11
C VAL A 505 -22.76 -14.28 12.36
N LEU A 506 -22.25 -13.04 12.42
CA LEU A 506 -22.32 -12.22 13.63
C LEU A 506 -23.76 -11.85 14.00
N TRP A 507 -24.48 -11.22 13.06
CA TRP A 507 -25.83 -10.71 13.32
C TRP A 507 -26.84 -11.80 13.68
N PRO A 508 -26.88 -12.97 13.02
CA PRO A 508 -27.72 -14.08 13.44
C PRO A 508 -27.42 -14.58 14.87
N ALA A 509 -26.15 -14.66 15.24
CA ALA A 509 -25.74 -15.14 16.57
C ALA A 509 -26.13 -14.16 17.68
N LEU A 510 -25.90 -12.86 17.48
CA LEU A 510 -26.32 -11.80 18.39
C LEU A 510 -27.84 -11.82 18.62
N LYS A 511 -28.64 -12.00 17.55
CA LYS A 511 -30.10 -12.11 17.65
C LYS A 511 -30.54 -13.33 18.47
N LYS A 512 -29.93 -14.48 18.23
CA LYS A 512 -30.23 -15.72 18.99
C LYS A 512 -29.96 -15.56 20.48
N LEU A 513 -28.89 -14.84 20.83
CA LEU A 513 -28.44 -14.69 22.20
C LEU A 513 -29.27 -13.69 23.00
N TYR A 514 -29.54 -12.51 22.45
CA TYR A 514 -30.17 -11.41 23.18
C TYR A 514 -31.68 -11.30 22.96
N PHE A 515 -32.21 -12.01 21.96
CA PHE A 515 -33.63 -12.03 21.62
C PHE A 515 -34.13 -13.47 21.34
N PRO A 516 -33.99 -14.40 22.31
CA PRO A 516 -34.42 -15.78 22.13
C PRO A 516 -35.94 -15.86 21.91
N GLY A 517 -36.36 -16.63 20.89
CA GLY A 517 -37.78 -16.80 20.52
C GLY A 517 -38.34 -15.75 19.57
N VAL A 518 -37.58 -14.68 19.29
CA VAL A 518 -37.89 -13.73 18.22
C VAL A 518 -37.36 -14.35 16.93
N SER A 519 -38.24 -14.78 16.02
CA SER A 519 -37.80 -15.26 14.71
C SER A 519 -36.90 -14.19 14.05
N ALA A 520 -35.95 -14.56 13.18
CA ALA A 520 -35.18 -13.59 12.37
C ALA A 520 -36.09 -12.58 11.64
N ARG A 521 -37.36 -12.97 11.57
CA ARG A 521 -38.52 -12.30 11.05
C ARG A 521 -39.36 -11.48 12.05
N SER A 522 -38.83 -11.12 13.19
CA SER A 522 -39.49 -10.20 14.14
C SER A 522 -38.61 -9.02 14.55
N PHE A 523 -37.40 -8.92 13.97
CA PHE A 523 -36.62 -7.68 13.85
C PHE A 523 -36.85 -6.96 12.50
N ASP A 524 -38.04 -7.09 11.91
CA ASP A 524 -38.55 -5.90 11.24
C ASP A 524 -38.98 -5.00 12.39
N ILE A 525 -38.03 -4.23 12.93
CA ILE A 525 -38.40 -2.92 13.48
C ILE A 525 -39.25 -2.33 12.35
N SER A 526 -40.53 -2.10 12.64
CA SER A 526 -41.46 -1.47 11.73
C SER A 526 -40.69 -0.42 10.92
N ARG A 527 -40.48 -0.67 9.62
CA ARG A 527 -39.73 0.21 8.71
C ARG A 527 -40.49 1.53 8.44
N SER A 528 -41.27 1.97 9.42
CA SER A 528 -42.25 3.06 9.40
C SER A 528 -42.07 4.03 10.59
N GLY A 529 -41.05 3.83 11.43
CA GLY A 529 -40.71 4.72 12.55
C GLY A 529 -39.34 5.36 12.34
N ILE A 530 -39.19 6.62 12.78
CA ILE A 530 -38.03 7.49 12.62
C ILE A 530 -36.71 6.72 12.79
N ARG A 531 -35.99 6.49 11.68
CA ARG A 531 -34.67 5.85 11.70
C ARG A 531 -33.62 6.88 12.10
N ILE A 532 -32.81 6.46 13.06
CA ILE A 532 -31.80 7.26 13.68
C ILE A 532 -30.45 6.98 12.98
N PHE A 533 -29.85 7.96 12.29
CA PHE A 533 -28.65 7.75 11.47
C PHE A 533 -27.35 8.16 12.17
N GLN A 534 -26.32 7.31 12.11
CA GLN A 534 -24.99 7.68 12.59
C GLN A 534 -24.30 8.57 11.54
N CYS A 535 -24.32 9.88 11.78
CA CYS A 535 -23.81 10.86 10.81
C CYS A 535 -22.48 11.44 11.28
N PRO A 536 -21.39 11.34 10.49
CA PRO A 536 -20.18 12.09 10.76
C PRO A 536 -20.48 13.60 10.71
N ARG A 537 -19.77 14.40 11.51
CA ARG A 537 -19.72 15.86 11.37
C ARG A 537 -18.67 16.21 10.32
N THR A 538 -18.77 17.38 9.70
CA THR A 538 -17.75 17.86 8.75
C THR A 538 -16.35 17.95 9.38
N SER A 539 -16.29 18.24 10.69
CA SER A 539 -15.06 18.18 11.50
C SER A 539 -14.47 16.78 11.60
N ASP A 540 -15.28 15.74 11.52
CA ASP A 540 -14.83 14.35 11.61
C ASP A 540 -14.25 13.88 10.26
N ILE A 541 -14.73 14.48 9.16
CA ILE A 541 -14.27 14.20 7.79
C ILE A 541 -12.93 14.88 7.51
N LEU A 542 -12.74 16.11 8.02
CA LEU A 542 -11.51 16.86 7.88
C LEU A 542 -11.16 17.58 9.21
N PRO A 543 -10.44 16.92 10.14
CA PRO A 543 -10.16 17.43 11.48
C PRO A 543 -9.48 18.81 11.51
N ASP A 544 -8.53 19.04 10.61
CA ASP A 544 -7.82 20.33 10.46
C ASP A 544 -8.47 21.25 9.42
N GLY A 545 -9.70 20.91 9.01
CA GLY A 545 -10.46 21.67 8.03
C GLY A 545 -10.80 23.07 8.53
N ARG A 546 -10.65 24.05 7.65
CA ARG A 546 -11.08 25.43 7.87
C ARG A 546 -11.87 25.93 6.66
N MET A 547 -12.75 26.88 6.89
CA MET A 547 -13.52 27.50 5.82
C MET A 547 -12.64 28.45 5.02
N ALA A 548 -12.51 28.19 3.73
CA ALA A 548 -11.94 29.09 2.74
C ALA A 548 -13.06 29.70 1.87
N THR A 549 -12.72 30.73 1.10
CA THR A 549 -13.65 31.43 0.21
C THR A 549 -13.15 31.41 -1.22
N ILE A 550 -14.03 31.18 -2.18
CA ILE A 550 -13.71 31.23 -3.60
C ILE A 550 -13.64 32.68 -4.06
N GLU A 551 -12.54 33.06 -4.70
CA GLU A 551 -12.39 34.39 -5.29
C GLU A 551 -12.79 34.41 -6.76
N ASP A 552 -12.39 33.38 -7.49
CA ASP A 552 -12.58 33.32 -8.93
C ASP A 552 -12.49 31.87 -9.44
N GLY A 553 -13.08 31.61 -10.61
CA GLY A 553 -13.04 30.31 -11.25
C GLY A 553 -13.26 30.42 -12.75
N GLN A 554 -12.35 29.84 -13.54
CA GLN A 554 -12.39 29.92 -15.00
C GLN A 554 -12.19 28.55 -15.67
N SER A 555 -12.79 28.39 -16.86
CA SER A 555 -12.54 27.25 -17.73
C SER A 555 -11.27 27.51 -18.55
N LEU A 556 -10.35 26.56 -18.57
CA LEU A 556 -9.08 26.67 -19.31
C LEU A 556 -9.12 25.96 -20.67
N THR A 557 -10.21 25.28 -21.00
CA THR A 557 -10.38 24.50 -22.23
C THR A 557 -11.58 24.98 -23.02
N ALA A 558 -11.48 24.90 -24.35
CA ALA A 558 -12.55 25.24 -25.27
C ALA A 558 -13.77 24.29 -25.12
N PRO A 559 -14.97 24.74 -25.50
CA PRO A 559 -16.16 23.89 -25.51
C PRO A 559 -15.95 22.58 -26.31
N GLY A 560 -16.46 21.47 -25.76
CA GLY A 560 -16.37 20.13 -26.36
C GLY A 560 -15.07 19.37 -26.10
N GLU A 561 -14.04 19.99 -25.50
CA GLU A 561 -12.89 19.25 -24.96
C GLU A 561 -13.12 18.88 -23.47
N PRO A 562 -12.46 17.83 -22.95
CA PRO A 562 -12.52 17.50 -21.53
C PRO A 562 -12.11 18.69 -20.69
N GLN A 563 -13.01 19.06 -19.79
CA GLN A 563 -12.92 20.33 -19.09
C GLN A 563 -11.74 20.31 -18.10
N LYS A 564 -10.89 21.34 -18.18
CA LYS A 564 -9.90 21.66 -17.14
C LYS A 564 -10.16 23.07 -16.65
N ARG A 565 -10.10 23.29 -15.34
CA ARG A 565 -10.47 24.57 -14.73
C ARG A 565 -9.37 25.06 -13.79
N GLN A 566 -9.36 26.37 -13.63
CA GLN A 566 -8.62 27.05 -12.58
C GLN A 566 -9.60 27.58 -11.54
N LEU A 567 -9.24 27.43 -10.26
CA LEU A 567 -10.00 27.97 -9.14
C LEU A 567 -9.06 28.74 -8.21
N THR A 568 -9.46 29.94 -7.81
CA THR A 568 -8.74 30.80 -6.86
C THR A 568 -9.43 30.75 -5.51
N ILE A 569 -8.68 30.40 -4.46
CA ILE A 569 -9.17 30.16 -3.12
C ILE A 569 -8.44 31.09 -2.15
N ARG A 570 -9.19 31.93 -1.43
CA ARG A 570 -8.67 32.69 -0.29
C ARG A 570 -8.62 31.79 0.94
N LEU A 571 -7.42 31.49 1.39
CA LEU A 571 -7.13 30.71 2.59
C LEU A 571 -7.40 31.54 3.86
N PRO A 572 -7.78 30.88 4.97
CA PRO A 572 -7.88 31.54 6.26
C PRO A 572 -6.49 31.98 6.76
N PRO A 573 -6.39 33.07 7.54
CA PRO A 573 -5.10 33.66 7.95
C PRO A 573 -4.14 32.72 8.69
N THR A 574 -4.66 31.67 9.33
CA THR A 574 -3.87 30.70 10.09
C THR A 574 -3.31 29.55 9.24
N MET A 575 -3.61 29.51 7.94
CA MET A 575 -3.25 28.42 7.05
C MET A 575 -2.16 28.89 6.08
N THR A 576 -1.02 28.21 6.12
CA THR A 576 0.13 28.47 5.25
C THR A 576 0.39 27.27 4.35
N TYR A 577 1.06 27.49 3.22
CA TYR A 577 1.44 26.46 2.26
C TYR A 577 2.76 26.81 1.57
N ARG A 578 3.39 25.84 0.91
CA ARG A 578 4.56 26.02 0.04
C ARG A 578 4.19 25.66 -1.40
N ALA A 579 4.87 26.24 -2.39
CA ALA A 579 4.72 25.79 -3.77
C ALA A 579 5.09 24.30 -3.88
N GLY A 580 4.21 23.48 -4.46
CA GLY A 580 4.33 22.02 -4.50
C GLY A 580 3.47 21.27 -3.46
N ASP A 581 2.94 21.95 -2.45
CA ASP A 581 1.99 21.36 -1.50
C ASP A 581 0.62 21.04 -2.13
N HIS A 582 -0.21 20.37 -1.35
CA HIS A 582 -1.56 19.99 -1.73
C HIS A 582 -2.61 20.68 -0.86
N ILE A 583 -3.84 20.70 -1.37
CA ILE A 583 -5.01 21.05 -0.59
C ILE A 583 -6.01 19.89 -0.61
N ALA A 584 -6.46 19.48 0.57
CA ALA A 584 -7.57 18.56 0.74
C ALA A 584 -8.87 19.35 0.86
N ILE A 585 -9.87 18.96 0.08
CA ILE A 585 -11.17 19.62 0.01
C ILE A 585 -12.26 18.60 0.28
N VAL A 586 -13.20 18.92 1.17
CA VAL A 586 -14.42 18.13 1.35
C VAL A 586 -15.44 18.58 0.31
N PRO A 587 -15.83 17.72 -0.65
CA PRO A 587 -16.82 18.09 -1.65
C PRO A 587 -18.25 18.00 -1.10
N ALA A 588 -19.20 18.52 -1.86
CA ALA A 588 -20.63 18.39 -1.62
C ALA A 588 -21.34 17.89 -2.89
N ASN A 589 -22.41 17.12 -2.73
CA ASN A 589 -23.22 16.70 -3.87
C ASN A 589 -23.98 17.87 -4.50
N HIS A 590 -24.19 17.78 -5.81
CA HIS A 590 -24.94 18.80 -6.54
C HIS A 590 -26.39 18.88 -6.05
N HIS A 591 -26.92 20.11 -5.96
CA HIS A 591 -28.27 20.37 -5.46
C HIS A 591 -29.34 19.61 -6.25
N ASP A 592 -29.17 19.46 -7.56
CA ASP A 592 -30.13 18.73 -8.39
C ASP A 592 -30.10 17.22 -8.15
N THR A 593 -28.93 16.63 -7.88
CA THR A 593 -28.84 15.22 -7.49
C THR A 593 -29.53 14.98 -6.14
N VAL A 594 -29.33 15.91 -5.18
CA VAL A 594 -30.04 15.86 -3.89
C VAL A 594 -31.55 15.95 -4.10
N LYS A 595 -32.03 16.90 -4.93
CA LYS A 595 -33.46 17.01 -5.28
C LYS A 595 -34.00 15.75 -5.96
N GLN A 596 -33.23 15.11 -6.84
CA GLN A 596 -33.63 13.86 -7.48
C GLN A 596 -33.82 12.73 -6.46
N VAL A 597 -32.93 12.62 -5.47
CA VAL A 597 -33.10 11.69 -4.35
C VAL A 597 -34.36 12.05 -3.56
N MET A 598 -34.51 13.31 -3.14
CA MET A 598 -35.67 13.75 -2.36
C MET A 598 -36.99 13.48 -3.10
N ASN A 599 -37.04 13.75 -4.41
CA ASN A 599 -38.22 13.45 -5.24
C ASN A 599 -38.46 11.95 -5.38
N ARG A 600 -37.41 11.13 -5.57
CA ARG A 600 -37.53 9.67 -5.69
C ARG A 600 -38.17 9.05 -4.45
N PHE A 601 -37.85 9.58 -3.28
CA PHE A 601 -38.38 9.13 -1.99
C PHE A 601 -39.52 10.00 -1.45
N GLN A 602 -40.04 10.94 -2.25
CA GLN A 602 -41.17 11.83 -1.91
C GLN A 602 -40.96 12.61 -0.60
N LEU A 603 -39.74 13.10 -0.37
CA LEU A 603 -39.35 13.83 0.84
C LEU A 603 -39.55 15.34 0.66
N ALA A 604 -40.20 15.99 1.62
CA ALA A 604 -40.32 17.46 1.67
C ALA A 604 -38.98 18.12 2.03
N HIS A 605 -38.78 19.39 1.68
CA HIS A 605 -37.49 20.08 1.88
C HIS A 605 -37.14 20.32 3.36
N ASP A 606 -38.16 20.42 4.21
CA ASP A 606 -38.08 20.54 5.65
C ASP A 606 -37.99 19.19 6.37
N THR A 607 -37.97 18.07 5.64
CA THR A 607 -37.78 16.74 6.22
C THR A 607 -36.46 16.69 6.98
N LYS A 608 -36.52 16.24 8.23
CA LYS A 608 -35.37 16.05 9.09
C LYS A 608 -35.09 14.57 9.30
N ILE A 609 -33.82 14.23 9.37
CA ILE A 609 -33.35 12.99 9.97
C ILE A 609 -33.00 13.27 11.42
N ILE A 610 -33.27 12.29 12.28
CA ILE A 610 -32.73 12.29 13.64
C ILE A 610 -31.46 11.46 13.60
N THR A 611 -30.36 11.97 14.14
CA THR A 611 -29.10 11.21 14.21
C THR A 611 -29.03 10.41 15.50
N THR A 612 -28.09 9.45 15.59
CA THR A 612 -27.89 8.61 16.81
C THR A 612 -27.56 9.40 18.06
N CYS A 613 -27.08 10.64 17.91
CA CYS A 613 -26.88 11.56 19.03
C CYS A 613 -28.13 12.43 19.35
N GLY A 614 -29.29 12.14 18.77
CA GLY A 614 -30.53 12.91 18.97
C GLY A 614 -30.54 14.27 18.28
N GLU A 615 -29.54 14.57 17.43
CA GLU A 615 -29.52 15.82 16.67
C GLU A 615 -30.49 15.71 15.49
N GLU A 616 -31.44 16.64 15.42
CA GLU A 616 -32.22 16.84 14.22
C GLU A 616 -31.38 17.53 13.15
N ARG A 617 -31.30 16.93 11.96
CA ARG A 617 -30.60 17.51 10.81
C ARG A 617 -31.49 17.45 9.59
N SER A 618 -31.43 18.47 8.74
CA SER A 618 -32.12 18.41 7.45
C SER A 618 -31.61 17.23 6.62
N VAL A 619 -32.52 16.43 6.06
CA VAL A 619 -32.20 15.37 5.08
C VAL A 619 -31.37 15.96 3.94
N TYR A 620 -31.70 17.17 3.51
CA TYR A 620 -31.02 17.87 2.44
C TYR A 620 -29.53 18.09 2.76
N THR A 621 -29.22 18.64 3.94
CA THR A 621 -27.83 18.86 4.37
C THR A 621 -27.07 17.54 4.47
N HIS A 622 -27.71 16.48 4.96
CA HIS A 622 -27.08 15.17 5.05
C HIS A 622 -26.72 14.59 3.68
N LEU A 623 -27.70 14.54 2.77
CA LEU A 623 -27.51 14.08 1.40
C LEU A 623 -26.51 14.96 0.64
N ARG A 624 -26.41 16.24 0.96
CA ARG A 624 -25.47 17.17 0.32
C ARG A 624 -24.03 16.96 0.81
N ASP A 625 -23.81 16.92 2.12
CA ASP A 625 -22.47 17.14 2.69
C ASP A 625 -21.77 15.87 3.20
N LEU A 626 -22.50 14.77 3.43
CA LEU A 626 -22.01 13.68 4.29
C LEU A 626 -21.93 12.31 3.64
N VAL A 627 -22.59 12.12 2.50
CA VAL A 627 -22.65 10.83 1.78
C VAL A 627 -22.36 11.02 0.30
N GLU A 628 -21.83 10.03 -0.41
CA GLU A 628 -21.53 10.15 -1.85
C GLU A 628 -22.65 9.58 -2.73
N LEU A 629 -23.49 10.46 -3.32
CA LEU A 629 -24.67 10.04 -4.11
C LEU A 629 -24.29 9.40 -5.46
N ASN A 630 -23.15 9.80 -6.02
CA ASN A 630 -22.65 9.33 -7.30
C ASN A 630 -21.74 8.09 -7.18
N HIS A 631 -21.59 7.54 -5.97
CA HIS A 631 -20.78 6.33 -5.80
C HIS A 631 -21.36 5.17 -6.61
N VAL A 632 -20.50 4.44 -7.30
CA VAL A 632 -20.90 3.26 -8.08
C VAL A 632 -21.46 2.21 -7.12
N ALA A 633 -22.65 1.69 -7.42
CA ALA A 633 -23.29 0.69 -6.57
C ALA A 633 -22.51 -0.63 -6.58
N THR A 634 -22.30 -1.20 -5.38
CA THR A 634 -21.73 -2.54 -5.22
C THR A 634 -22.70 -3.62 -5.69
N GLU A 635 -22.21 -4.85 -5.90
CA GLU A 635 -23.10 -5.98 -6.24
C GLU A 635 -24.16 -6.25 -5.16
N LYS A 636 -23.83 -6.00 -3.88
CA LYS A 636 -24.77 -6.06 -2.74
C LYS A 636 -25.86 -5.00 -2.87
N ASN A 637 -25.49 -3.75 -3.18
CA ASN A 637 -26.46 -2.66 -3.39
C ASN A 637 -27.39 -2.96 -4.56
N ILE A 638 -26.84 -3.44 -5.69
CA ILE A 638 -27.62 -3.82 -6.88
C ILE A 638 -28.63 -4.92 -6.51
N ARG A 639 -28.18 -5.98 -5.82
CA ARG A 639 -29.04 -7.09 -5.40
C ARG A 639 -30.16 -6.62 -4.48
N ALA A 640 -29.84 -5.81 -3.47
CA ALA A 640 -30.81 -5.26 -2.54
C ALA A 640 -31.87 -4.40 -3.23
N ILE A 641 -31.50 -3.58 -4.22
CA ILE A 641 -32.46 -2.81 -5.02
C ILE A 641 -33.36 -3.76 -5.84
N ILE A 642 -32.80 -4.75 -6.53
CA ILE A 642 -33.55 -5.69 -7.36
C ILE A 642 -34.57 -6.48 -6.54
N GLU A 643 -34.23 -6.86 -5.32
CA GLU A 643 -35.13 -7.61 -4.43
C GLU A 643 -36.42 -6.83 -4.09
N THR A 644 -36.37 -5.50 -4.16
CA THR A 644 -37.54 -4.62 -3.93
C THR A 644 -38.42 -4.39 -5.16
N VAL A 645 -38.08 -4.97 -6.31
CA VAL A 645 -38.91 -4.88 -7.53
C VAL A 645 -40.08 -5.89 -7.45
N PRO A 646 -41.34 -5.51 -7.75
CA PRO A 646 -42.48 -6.41 -7.80
C PRO A 646 -42.29 -7.59 -8.77
N ASN A 647 -42.79 -8.78 -8.40
CA ASN A 647 -42.52 -10.05 -9.10
C ASN A 647 -42.92 -10.09 -10.59
N SER A 648 -43.82 -9.23 -11.07
CA SER A 648 -44.24 -9.19 -12.48
C SER A 648 -43.17 -8.61 -13.42
N ASN A 649 -42.18 -7.88 -12.89
CA ASN A 649 -41.15 -7.18 -13.66
C ASN A 649 -39.73 -7.74 -13.45
N LYS A 650 -39.58 -8.90 -12.79
CA LYS A 650 -38.28 -9.51 -12.47
C LYS A 650 -37.61 -10.22 -13.67
N SER A 651 -38.23 -10.26 -14.84
CA SER A 651 -37.70 -10.96 -16.03
C SER A 651 -36.68 -10.15 -16.84
N ASP A 652 -36.49 -8.85 -16.58
CA ASP A 652 -35.51 -7.98 -17.28
C ASP A 652 -34.16 -7.84 -16.54
N ASN A 653 -33.92 -8.70 -15.53
CA ASN A 653 -32.85 -8.56 -14.53
C ASN A 653 -31.41 -8.79 -15.01
N SER A 654 -31.18 -9.24 -16.25
CA SER A 654 -29.82 -9.48 -16.80
C SER A 654 -29.20 -8.23 -17.46
N SER A 655 -29.90 -7.10 -17.47
CA SER A 655 -29.57 -5.94 -18.28
C SER A 655 -28.99 -4.74 -17.51
N ILE A 656 -28.93 -4.75 -16.17
CA ILE A 656 -28.46 -3.58 -15.40
C ILE A 656 -26.96 -3.36 -15.67
N PRO A 657 -26.59 -2.26 -16.33
CA PRO A 657 -25.22 -2.01 -16.70
C PRO A 657 -24.33 -1.75 -15.47
N LYS A 658 -23.11 -2.30 -15.47
CA LYS A 658 -22.12 -2.02 -14.42
C LYS A 658 -21.71 -0.54 -14.48
N GLY A 659 -21.40 0.05 -13.32
CA GLY A 659 -20.92 1.44 -13.23
C GLY A 659 -21.99 2.50 -12.91
N LEU A 660 -23.22 2.08 -12.59
CA LEU A 660 -24.31 2.98 -12.18
C LEU A 660 -24.30 3.22 -10.66
N SER A 661 -24.73 4.40 -10.23
CA SER A 661 -24.99 4.67 -8.81
C SER A 661 -26.33 4.07 -8.36
N ALA A 662 -26.53 3.94 -7.04
CA ALA A 662 -27.78 3.43 -6.49
C ALA A 662 -29.00 4.27 -6.95
N LEU A 663 -28.85 5.60 -7.05
CA LEU A 663 -29.89 6.49 -7.55
C LEU A 663 -30.23 6.20 -9.03
N GLN A 664 -29.21 6.04 -9.88
CA GLN A 664 -29.40 5.77 -11.30
C GLN A 664 -30.08 4.42 -11.55
N ILE A 665 -29.74 3.41 -10.74
CA ILE A 665 -30.41 2.10 -10.78
C ILE A 665 -31.88 2.26 -10.38
N LEU A 666 -32.18 2.99 -9.31
CA LEU A 666 -33.55 3.26 -8.87
C LEU A 666 -34.37 4.08 -9.88
N GLN A 667 -33.72 4.91 -10.69
CA GLN A 667 -34.36 5.64 -11.80
C GLN A 667 -34.65 4.73 -12.99
N LYS A 668 -33.74 3.80 -13.34
CA LYS A 668 -33.98 2.77 -14.36
C LYS A 668 -35.00 1.72 -13.92
N LEU A 669 -35.14 1.49 -12.61
CA LEU A 669 -36.14 0.60 -12.01
C LEU A 669 -37.17 1.41 -11.21
N PRO A 670 -38.08 2.15 -11.87
CA PRO A 670 -39.03 3.03 -11.19
C PRO A 670 -39.98 2.26 -10.25
N THR A 671 -40.26 0.99 -10.56
CA THR A 671 -41.11 0.11 -9.75
C THR A 671 -40.41 -0.46 -8.52
N ALA A 672 -39.09 -0.28 -8.35
CA ALA A 672 -38.39 -0.68 -7.13
C ALA A 672 -38.91 0.12 -5.94
N THR A 673 -39.35 -0.57 -4.88
CA THR A 673 -39.90 0.04 -3.66
C THR A 673 -38.88 0.00 -2.52
N LEU A 674 -37.66 0.46 -2.77
CA LEU A 674 -36.61 0.54 -1.75
C LEU A 674 -36.96 1.63 -0.72
N PRO A 675 -36.91 1.35 0.59
CA PRO A 675 -37.06 2.38 1.62
C PRO A 675 -35.92 3.40 1.60
N PHE A 676 -36.20 4.66 1.92
CA PHE A 676 -35.19 5.73 1.93
C PHE A 676 -34.02 5.45 2.89
N ALA A 677 -34.29 4.83 4.03
CA ALA A 677 -33.25 4.52 4.99
C ALA A 677 -32.27 3.45 4.47
N ASP A 678 -32.78 2.41 3.80
CA ASP A 678 -31.94 1.39 3.19
C ASP A 678 -31.11 1.98 2.04
N TYR A 679 -31.65 2.99 1.34
CA TYR A 679 -30.87 3.76 0.36
C TYR A 679 -29.73 4.54 1.01
N LEU A 680 -29.95 5.20 2.15
CA LEU A 680 -28.89 5.89 2.89
C LEU A 680 -27.80 4.92 3.37
N ASP A 681 -28.17 3.71 3.79
CA ASP A 681 -27.22 2.67 4.22
C ASP A 681 -26.35 2.15 3.04
N MET A 682 -26.80 2.30 1.80
CA MET A 682 -25.99 1.94 0.61
C MET A 682 -24.89 2.96 0.29
N LEU A 683 -24.98 4.19 0.81
CA LEU A 683 -24.09 5.29 0.45
C LEU A 683 -22.86 5.32 1.36
N PRO A 684 -21.64 5.42 0.80
CA PRO A 684 -20.45 5.64 1.61
C PRO A 684 -20.40 7.09 2.11
N PRO A 685 -19.69 7.35 3.22
CA PRO A 685 -19.48 8.70 3.72
C PRO A 685 -18.64 9.54 2.74
N MET A 686 -18.88 10.85 2.74
CA MET A 686 -18.16 11.83 1.93
C MET A 686 -16.68 11.88 2.30
N ARG A 687 -15.79 11.78 1.30
CA ARG A 687 -14.33 11.79 1.50
C ARG A 687 -13.66 13.09 1.03
N PRO A 688 -12.59 13.57 1.71
CA PRO A 688 -11.77 14.66 1.17
C PRO A 688 -11.06 14.27 -0.13
N ARG A 689 -10.94 15.20 -1.09
CA ARG A 689 -10.15 15.04 -2.32
C ARG A 689 -8.94 15.95 -2.28
N ARG A 690 -7.78 15.41 -2.65
CA ARG A 690 -6.49 16.09 -2.67
C ARG A 690 -6.21 16.66 -4.06
N TYR A 691 -5.74 17.90 -4.13
CA TYR A 691 -5.35 18.59 -5.36
C TYR A 691 -3.99 19.27 -5.16
N SER A 692 -3.13 19.26 -6.18
CA SER A 692 -1.86 20.00 -6.16
C SER A 692 -2.12 21.50 -6.30
N ILE A 693 -1.43 22.29 -5.48
CA ILE A 693 -1.54 23.75 -5.50
C ILE A 693 -0.78 24.30 -6.71
N SER A 694 -1.39 25.24 -7.44
CA SER A 694 -0.86 25.82 -8.68
C SER A 694 -0.37 27.27 -8.56
N SER A 695 -0.28 27.82 -7.35
CA SER A 695 0.32 29.13 -7.06
C SER A 695 1.52 29.02 -6.12
N SER A 696 2.26 30.12 -5.97
CA SER A 696 3.30 30.26 -4.95
C SER A 696 2.84 31.23 -3.85
N PRO A 697 3.11 30.91 -2.56
CA PRO A 697 2.77 31.79 -1.45
C PRO A 697 3.61 33.08 -1.45
N LEU A 698 4.70 33.15 -2.22
CA LEU A 698 5.51 34.37 -2.35
C LEU A 698 4.77 35.50 -3.06
N ALA A 699 3.78 35.18 -3.89
CA ALA A 699 2.94 36.18 -4.54
C ALA A 699 1.90 36.74 -3.56
N ASP A 700 1.11 35.86 -2.95
CA ASP A 700 0.19 36.17 -1.87
C ASP A 700 -0.02 34.90 -1.01
N PRO A 701 0.41 34.88 0.26
CA PRO A 701 0.31 33.69 1.10
C PRO A 701 -1.14 33.36 1.49
N THR A 702 -2.07 34.31 1.30
CA THR A 702 -3.50 34.14 1.58
C THR A 702 -4.28 33.60 0.38
N ILE A 703 -3.67 33.50 -0.80
CA ILE A 703 -4.34 33.06 -2.03
C ILE A 703 -3.67 31.80 -2.59
N CYS A 704 -4.44 30.73 -2.64
CA CYS A 704 -4.07 29.47 -3.27
C CYS A 704 -4.86 29.28 -4.57
N THR A 705 -4.20 28.87 -5.65
CA THR A 705 -4.90 28.49 -6.89
C THR A 705 -4.82 26.99 -7.13
N LEU A 706 -5.81 26.42 -7.81
CA LEU A 706 -5.83 25.02 -8.24
C LEU A 706 -6.02 24.93 -9.74
N THR A 707 -5.33 23.98 -10.37
CA THR A 707 -5.53 23.59 -11.76
C THR A 707 -5.93 22.11 -11.79
N TYR A 708 -7.16 21.81 -12.19
CA TYR A 708 -7.68 20.44 -12.11
C TYR A 708 -8.51 20.06 -13.33
N SER A 709 -8.58 18.75 -13.60
CA SER A 709 -9.45 18.19 -14.63
C SER A 709 -10.82 17.86 -14.02
N VAL A 710 -11.89 18.22 -14.72
CA VAL A 710 -13.26 17.83 -14.34
C VAL A 710 -13.50 16.41 -14.80
N LEU A 711 -13.80 15.53 -13.84
CA LEU A 711 -13.97 14.10 -14.11
C LEU A 711 -15.41 13.86 -14.54
N GLU A 712 -15.61 13.86 -15.85
CA GLU A 712 -16.84 13.45 -16.50
C GLU A 712 -16.54 12.32 -17.47
N HIS A 713 -17.06 11.13 -17.18
CA HIS A 713 -16.88 9.97 -18.04
C HIS A 713 -18.22 9.57 -18.64
N MET A 714 -18.30 9.60 -19.96
CA MET A 714 -19.43 9.04 -20.71
C MET A 714 -19.17 7.57 -20.98
N SER A 715 -19.95 6.68 -20.38
CA SER A 715 -19.94 5.26 -20.71
C SER A 715 -21.18 4.91 -21.53
N THR A 716 -20.97 4.18 -22.63
CA THR A 716 -22.10 3.56 -23.33
C THR A 716 -22.44 2.27 -22.59
N LEU A 717 -23.66 2.21 -22.10
CA LEU A 717 -24.17 1.06 -21.37
C LEU A 717 -24.54 -0.08 -22.34
N SER A 718 -24.71 -1.30 -21.81
CA SER A 718 -25.08 -2.48 -22.60
C SER A 718 -26.42 -2.36 -23.32
N ASP A 719 -27.29 -1.43 -22.89
CA ASP A 719 -28.58 -1.11 -23.52
C ASP A 719 -28.48 -0.02 -24.60
N GLY A 720 -27.27 0.44 -24.94
CA GLY A 720 -27.01 1.50 -25.91
C GLY A 720 -27.22 2.92 -25.37
N THR A 721 -27.68 3.08 -24.12
CA THR A 721 -27.82 4.40 -23.50
C THR A 721 -26.49 4.94 -23.00
N THR A 722 -26.31 6.26 -23.04
CA THR A 722 -25.10 6.92 -22.50
C THR A 722 -25.31 7.28 -21.04
N ASN A 723 -24.46 6.76 -20.16
CA ASN A 723 -24.36 7.20 -18.77
C ASN A 723 -23.23 8.22 -18.63
N VAL A 724 -23.48 9.30 -17.89
CA VAL A 724 -22.46 10.28 -17.54
C VAL A 724 -22.13 10.12 -16.05
N PHE A 725 -20.91 9.69 -15.76
CA PHE A 725 -20.39 9.66 -14.41
C PHE A 725 -19.78 11.01 -14.08
N HIS A 726 -20.22 11.60 -12.96
CA HIS A 726 -19.70 12.85 -12.41
C HIS A 726 -18.88 12.59 -11.16
N GLY A 727 -17.58 12.88 -11.22
CA GLY A 727 -16.68 12.75 -10.07
C GLY A 727 -17.02 13.77 -8.98
N ALA A 728 -17.31 13.30 -7.76
CA ALA A 728 -17.79 14.13 -6.64
C ALA A 728 -16.90 15.34 -6.33
N GLY A 729 -15.58 15.17 -6.38
CA GLY A 729 -14.62 16.25 -6.09
C GLY A 729 -14.60 17.34 -7.16
N SER A 730 -14.30 16.95 -8.41
CA SER A 730 -13.98 17.92 -9.46
C SER A 730 -15.21 18.58 -10.07
N THR A 731 -16.36 17.89 -10.10
CA THR A 731 -17.63 18.50 -10.52
C THR A 731 -18.18 19.47 -9.47
N TYR A 732 -17.99 19.17 -8.18
CA TYR A 732 -18.28 20.12 -7.10
C TYR A 732 -17.46 21.41 -7.27
N LEU A 733 -16.14 21.29 -7.43
CA LEU A 733 -15.29 22.47 -7.65
C LEU A 733 -15.66 23.26 -8.90
N ALA A 734 -16.08 22.58 -9.97
CA ALA A 734 -16.50 23.22 -11.22
C ALA A 734 -17.81 24.02 -11.09
N GLY A 735 -18.65 23.66 -10.12
CA GLY A 735 -19.91 24.33 -9.81
C GLY A 735 -19.78 25.53 -8.85
N LEU A 736 -18.63 25.74 -8.22
CA LEU A 736 -18.43 26.83 -7.27
C LEU A 736 -18.32 28.19 -7.98
N CYS A 737 -18.94 29.20 -7.37
CA CYS A 737 -18.94 30.59 -7.79
C CYS A 737 -18.15 31.47 -6.82
N ARG A 738 -17.83 32.69 -7.25
CA ARG A 738 -17.20 33.70 -6.38
C ARG A 738 -18.03 33.92 -5.11
N ASN A 739 -17.32 34.02 -3.98
CA ASN A 739 -17.84 34.12 -2.61
C ASN A 739 -18.44 32.82 -2.04
N ASP A 740 -18.48 31.72 -2.79
CA ASP A 740 -18.80 30.42 -2.21
C ASP A 740 -17.74 30.02 -1.19
N ARG A 741 -18.15 29.23 -0.20
CA ARG A 741 -17.27 28.80 0.87
C ARG A 741 -17.14 27.29 0.87
N LEU A 742 -15.93 26.81 1.12
CA LEU A 742 -15.61 25.38 1.14
C LEU A 742 -14.66 25.04 2.29
N HIS A 743 -14.75 23.80 2.77
CA HIS A 743 -13.85 23.28 3.80
C HIS A 743 -12.56 22.77 3.17
N VAL A 744 -11.43 23.33 3.60
CA VAL A 744 -10.10 22.99 3.09
C VAL A 744 -9.10 22.72 4.20
N SER A 745 -8.07 21.94 3.89
CA SER A 745 -6.89 21.75 4.72
C SER A 745 -5.66 21.63 3.82
N VAL A 746 -4.60 22.39 4.10
CA VAL A 746 -3.33 22.26 3.38
C VAL A 746 -2.62 21.00 3.86
N GLN A 747 -2.14 20.20 2.92
CA GLN A 747 -1.39 18.98 3.17
C GLN A 747 0.02 19.11 2.60
N PRO A 748 1.08 18.99 3.42
CA PRO A 748 2.44 19.12 2.93
C PRO A 748 2.80 17.99 1.96
N SER A 749 3.57 18.32 0.93
CA SER A 749 4.17 17.33 0.02
C SER A 749 5.51 16.79 0.56
N PRO A 750 6.04 15.66 0.05
CA PRO A 750 7.39 15.22 0.40
C PRO A 750 8.43 16.31 0.08
N ILE A 751 9.47 16.49 0.90
CA ILE A 751 10.48 17.55 0.71
C ILE A 751 11.08 17.54 -0.71
N ALA A 752 11.25 16.35 -1.31
CA ALA A 752 11.76 16.19 -2.66
C ALA A 752 10.90 16.91 -3.73
N PHE A 753 9.61 17.13 -3.49
CA PHE A 753 8.67 17.76 -4.44
C PHE A 753 8.51 19.27 -4.22
N HIS A 754 9.59 19.95 -3.82
CA HIS A 754 9.71 21.40 -3.84
C HIS A 754 10.90 21.82 -4.70
N LEU A 755 10.96 23.10 -5.10
CA LEU A 755 12.11 23.68 -5.81
C LEU A 755 13.43 23.40 -5.07
N PRO A 756 14.56 23.28 -5.79
CA PRO A 756 15.87 23.09 -5.16
C PRO A 756 16.20 24.24 -4.21
N GLU A 757 16.97 23.94 -3.15
CA GLU A 757 17.43 24.96 -2.21
C GLU A 757 18.44 25.93 -2.85
N ASP A 758 19.35 25.42 -3.69
CA ASP A 758 20.28 26.24 -4.48
C ASP A 758 19.57 26.74 -5.77
N PRO A 759 19.32 28.06 -5.91
CA PRO A 759 18.70 28.61 -7.12
C PRO A 759 19.57 28.44 -8.38
N GLY A 760 20.84 28.09 -8.21
CA GLY A 760 21.80 27.75 -9.26
C GLY A 760 21.66 26.35 -9.85
N ASP A 761 20.76 25.51 -9.32
CA ASP A 761 20.51 24.17 -9.84
C ASP A 761 19.45 24.19 -10.97
N PRO A 762 19.74 23.64 -12.17
CA PRO A 762 18.77 23.58 -13.26
C PRO A 762 17.58 22.67 -12.92
N ILE A 763 16.40 22.98 -13.45
CA ILE A 763 15.22 22.13 -13.27
C ILE A 763 14.61 21.70 -14.60
N VAL A 764 14.16 20.45 -14.66
CA VAL A 764 13.39 19.90 -15.78
C VAL A 764 12.06 19.42 -15.25
N MET A 765 10.96 19.99 -15.74
CA MET A 765 9.60 19.65 -15.32
C MET A 765 8.87 19.01 -16.50
N VAL A 766 8.20 17.87 -16.27
CA VAL A 766 7.46 17.14 -17.31
C VAL A 766 6.06 16.83 -16.83
N CYS A 767 5.05 17.29 -17.57
CA CYS A 767 3.65 17.06 -17.23
C CYS A 767 2.75 16.82 -18.44
N ALA A 768 1.58 16.25 -18.19
CA ALA A 768 0.49 16.23 -19.15
C ALA A 768 -0.81 16.73 -18.52
N GLY A 769 -1.58 17.53 -19.26
CA GLY A 769 -2.87 18.05 -18.81
C GLY A 769 -2.80 18.80 -17.49
N SER A 770 -3.65 18.43 -16.52
CA SER A 770 -3.69 19.07 -15.19
C SER A 770 -2.46 18.78 -14.33
N GLY A 771 -1.57 17.87 -14.73
CA GLY A 771 -0.25 17.72 -14.09
C GLY A 771 0.63 18.97 -14.19
N LEU A 772 0.22 19.99 -14.96
CA LEU A 772 0.84 21.31 -14.95
C LEU A 772 0.71 22.03 -13.60
N ALA A 773 -0.28 21.67 -12.77
CA ALA A 773 -0.62 22.37 -11.53
C ALA A 773 0.59 22.71 -10.65
N PRO A 774 1.36 21.75 -10.10
CA PRO A 774 2.48 22.07 -9.23
C PRO A 774 3.57 22.91 -9.92
N PHE A 775 3.78 22.68 -11.23
CA PHE A 775 4.78 23.41 -12.00
C PHE A 775 4.38 24.85 -12.26
N LEU A 776 3.08 25.16 -12.35
CA LEU A 776 2.63 26.56 -12.37
C LEU A 776 3.02 27.27 -11.06
N GLY A 777 2.88 26.60 -9.91
CA GLY A 777 3.36 27.10 -8.62
C GLY A 777 4.88 27.37 -8.63
N PHE A 778 5.67 26.45 -9.19
CA PHE A 778 7.12 26.63 -9.33
C PHE A 778 7.49 27.79 -10.26
N VAL A 779 6.78 27.94 -11.39
CA VAL A 779 7.01 29.05 -12.32
C VAL A 779 6.67 30.39 -11.64
N HIS A 780 5.56 30.47 -10.89
CA HIS A 780 5.24 31.65 -10.10
C HIS A 780 6.31 31.98 -9.07
N GLU A 781 6.78 30.99 -8.30
CA GLU A 781 7.81 31.17 -7.29
C GLU A 781 9.11 31.70 -7.90
N ARG A 782 9.53 31.11 -9.03
CA ARG A 782 10.72 31.55 -9.78
C ARG A 782 10.58 32.96 -10.36
N ALA A 783 9.40 33.35 -10.84
CA ALA A 783 9.15 34.71 -11.30
C ALA A 783 9.37 35.72 -10.16
N GLN A 784 8.85 35.43 -8.96
CA GLN A 784 9.01 36.28 -7.78
C GLN A 784 10.45 36.35 -7.27
N LEU A 785 11.16 35.23 -7.27
CA LEU A 785 12.58 35.20 -6.90
C LEU A 785 13.41 36.04 -7.88
N ARG A 786 13.14 35.93 -9.18
CA ARG A 786 13.87 36.68 -10.21
C ARG A 786 13.55 38.18 -10.20
N SER A 787 12.30 38.57 -9.95
CA SER A 787 11.94 39.99 -9.75
C SER A 787 12.58 40.59 -8.50
N SER A 788 12.86 39.75 -7.49
CA SER A 788 13.61 40.13 -6.28
C SER A 788 15.13 40.17 -6.47
N GLY A 789 15.62 39.94 -7.71
CA GLY A 789 17.04 40.02 -8.06
C GLY A 789 17.82 38.70 -7.97
N ALA A 790 17.17 37.57 -7.68
CA ALA A 790 17.84 36.27 -7.63
C ALA A 790 18.31 35.82 -9.03
N LYS A 791 19.54 35.32 -9.10
CA LYS A 791 20.07 34.66 -10.31
C LYS A 791 19.66 33.20 -10.29
N LEU A 792 18.73 32.83 -11.16
CA LEU A 792 18.21 31.46 -11.26
C LEU A 792 18.84 30.72 -12.44
N ALA A 793 19.16 29.45 -12.25
CA ALA A 793 19.59 28.57 -13.33
C ALA A 793 18.46 28.30 -14.34
N PRO A 794 18.78 27.87 -15.58
CA PRO A 794 17.78 27.56 -16.59
C PRO A 794 16.77 26.49 -16.13
N ALA A 795 15.50 26.69 -16.51
CA ALA A 795 14.43 25.74 -16.25
C ALA A 795 13.75 25.33 -17.55
N LEU A 796 13.46 24.04 -17.72
CA LEU A 796 12.77 23.49 -18.88
C LEU A 796 11.42 22.91 -18.44
N LEU A 797 10.33 23.24 -19.14
CA LEU A 797 9.00 22.71 -18.85
C LEU A 797 8.41 22.06 -20.10
N PHE A 798 8.18 20.76 -20.03
CA PHE A 798 7.57 19.94 -21.08
C PHE A 798 6.09 19.68 -20.74
N ILE A 799 5.20 20.04 -21.67
CA ILE A 799 3.75 20.04 -21.46
C ILE A 799 3.06 19.24 -22.57
N GLY A 800 2.25 18.26 -22.17
CA GLY A 800 1.40 17.48 -23.06
C GLY A 800 -0.05 17.94 -23.02
N CYS A 801 -0.61 18.26 -24.19
CA CYS A 801 -2.03 18.53 -24.36
C CYS A 801 -2.48 18.04 -25.75
N ARG A 802 -3.76 18.20 -26.11
CA ARG A 802 -4.30 17.67 -27.37
C ARG A 802 -4.07 18.62 -28.53
N HIS A 803 -4.37 19.90 -28.35
CA HIS A 803 -4.40 20.89 -29.43
C HIS A 803 -4.10 22.30 -28.88
N PRO A 804 -3.26 23.10 -29.58
CA PRO A 804 -2.85 24.44 -29.13
C PRO A 804 -4.02 25.38 -28.87
N ASP A 805 -5.01 25.42 -29.76
CA ASP A 805 -6.13 26.37 -29.64
C ASP A 805 -7.28 25.89 -28.74
N ARG A 806 -7.27 24.62 -28.27
CA ARG A 806 -8.44 24.01 -27.61
C ARG A 806 -8.21 23.61 -26.17
N ASP A 807 -7.03 23.09 -25.83
CA ASP A 807 -6.75 22.62 -24.47
C ASP A 807 -5.34 22.94 -23.95
N MET A 808 -4.68 23.93 -24.55
CA MET A 808 -3.44 24.52 -24.05
C MET A 808 -3.74 25.47 -22.88
N LEU A 809 -3.50 24.98 -21.67
CA LEU A 809 -3.82 25.68 -20.42
C LEU A 809 -3.09 27.03 -20.31
N TYR A 810 -3.82 28.07 -19.93
CA TYR A 810 -3.34 29.47 -19.74
C TYR A 810 -2.79 30.17 -20.99
N SER A 811 -2.61 29.44 -22.10
CA SER A 811 -2.22 29.97 -23.41
C SER A 811 -1.09 31.01 -23.34
N SER A 812 -1.31 32.26 -23.76
CA SER A 812 -0.29 33.33 -23.74
C SER A 812 0.17 33.72 -22.33
N GLN A 813 -0.71 33.63 -21.32
CA GLN A 813 -0.38 34.01 -19.94
C GLN A 813 0.75 33.15 -19.39
N LEU A 814 0.77 31.85 -19.70
CA LEU A 814 1.86 30.96 -19.30
C LEU A 814 3.16 31.29 -20.02
N GLN A 815 3.10 31.73 -21.28
CA GLN A 815 4.29 32.15 -22.03
C GLN A 815 4.95 33.38 -21.40
N ASP A 816 4.15 34.37 -21.01
CA ASP A 816 4.63 35.59 -20.36
C ASP A 816 5.21 35.29 -18.97
N LEU A 817 4.49 34.47 -18.18
CA LEU A 817 4.92 34.04 -16.86
C LEU A 817 6.21 33.19 -16.92
N ALA A 818 6.31 32.27 -17.88
CA ALA A 818 7.51 31.46 -18.07
C ALA A 818 8.71 32.35 -18.47
N SER A 819 8.49 33.35 -19.31
CA SER A 819 9.54 34.30 -19.73
C SER A 819 10.07 35.12 -18.55
N SER A 820 9.19 35.60 -17.67
CA SER A 820 9.59 36.32 -16.45
C SER A 820 10.30 35.38 -15.45
N ALA A 821 9.87 34.11 -15.34
CA ALA A 821 10.47 33.09 -14.48
C ALA A 821 11.77 32.45 -15.04
N GLY A 822 12.16 32.76 -16.28
CA GLY A 822 13.32 32.15 -16.92
C GLY A 822 13.12 30.66 -17.23
N VAL A 823 11.89 30.28 -17.53
CA VAL A 823 11.49 28.91 -17.89
C VAL A 823 11.24 28.82 -19.39
N LYS A 824 11.82 27.81 -20.04
CA LYS A 824 11.60 27.53 -21.46
C LYS A 824 10.53 26.46 -21.62
N LEU A 825 9.48 26.78 -22.39
CA LEU A 825 8.33 25.90 -22.61
C LEU A 825 8.52 25.00 -23.84
N PHE A 826 8.07 23.75 -23.73
CA PHE A 826 8.08 22.76 -24.79
C PHE A 826 6.74 22.02 -24.83
N TYR A 827 5.98 22.20 -25.91
CA TYR A 827 4.69 21.55 -26.08
C TYR A 827 4.75 20.28 -26.93
N ALA A 828 3.93 19.29 -26.57
CA ALA A 828 3.54 18.14 -27.38
C ALA A 828 2.02 18.14 -27.55
N PHE A 829 1.54 17.95 -28.79
CA PHE A 829 0.13 18.03 -29.15
C PHE A 829 -0.34 16.70 -29.76
N SER A 830 -1.17 15.94 -29.03
CA SER A 830 -1.57 14.60 -29.48
C SER A 830 -2.59 14.58 -30.62
N ARG A 831 -3.22 15.73 -30.92
CA ARG A 831 -4.17 15.90 -32.04
C ARG A 831 -3.73 16.97 -33.05
N ALA A 832 -2.53 17.54 -32.90
CA ALA A 832 -1.98 18.56 -33.77
C ALA A 832 -0.44 18.45 -33.86
N GLU A 833 0.06 17.25 -34.12
CA GLU A 833 1.49 16.94 -34.09
C GLU A 833 2.33 17.83 -35.03
N SER A 834 1.78 18.26 -36.17
CA SER A 834 2.46 19.16 -37.10
C SER A 834 2.84 20.50 -36.46
N GLN A 835 2.08 20.94 -35.45
CA GLN A 835 2.30 22.16 -34.68
C GLN A 835 3.21 21.96 -33.46
N SER A 836 3.59 20.71 -33.13
CA SER A 836 4.54 20.36 -32.05
C SER A 836 5.85 19.76 -32.59
N LYS A 837 6.24 20.11 -33.82
CA LYS A 837 7.39 19.53 -34.53
C LYS A 837 7.28 18.00 -34.74
N GLY A 838 6.07 17.48 -34.93
CA GLY A 838 5.80 16.04 -35.07
C GLY A 838 5.86 15.27 -33.76
N CYS A 839 5.60 15.92 -32.61
CA CYS A 839 5.64 15.28 -31.30
C CYS A 839 4.21 15.11 -30.74
N GLU A 840 3.71 13.88 -30.74
CA GLU A 840 2.36 13.54 -30.27
C GLU A 840 2.28 13.62 -28.73
N TYR A 841 3.29 13.07 -28.04
CA TYR A 841 3.34 13.02 -26.58
C TYR A 841 4.58 13.69 -26.00
N VAL A 842 4.57 13.97 -24.69
CA VAL A 842 5.67 14.66 -24.00
C VAL A 842 6.98 13.92 -24.08
N GLN A 843 6.96 12.58 -24.05
CA GLN A 843 8.15 11.76 -24.24
C GLN A 843 8.77 11.95 -25.63
N ASP A 844 7.98 12.21 -26.67
CA ASP A 844 8.49 12.47 -28.02
C ASP A 844 9.20 13.83 -28.07
N ARG A 845 8.61 14.83 -27.41
CA ARG A 845 9.20 16.16 -27.30
C ARG A 845 10.47 16.14 -26.46
N LEU A 846 10.46 15.39 -25.35
CA LEU A 846 11.62 15.16 -24.50
C LEU A 846 12.73 14.46 -25.28
N LYS A 847 12.41 13.43 -26.08
CA LYS A 847 13.37 12.72 -26.95
C LYS A 847 13.96 13.64 -28.01
N LYS A 848 13.14 14.50 -28.62
CA LYS A 848 13.60 15.45 -29.64
C LYS A 848 14.59 16.48 -29.07
N GLU A 849 14.34 16.94 -27.86
CA GLU A 849 15.16 17.96 -27.16
C GLU A 849 16.13 17.32 -26.14
N ARG A 850 16.36 16.01 -26.22
CA ARG A 850 17.08 15.22 -25.20
C ARG A 850 18.47 15.75 -24.87
N LYS A 851 19.18 16.35 -25.83
CA LYS A 851 20.49 16.97 -25.58
C LYS A 851 20.38 18.10 -24.54
N LEU A 852 19.39 18.98 -24.68
CA LEU A 852 19.14 20.07 -23.72
C LEU A 852 18.75 19.52 -22.34
N VAL A 853 17.97 18.44 -22.32
CA VAL A 853 17.56 17.78 -21.06
C VAL A 853 18.76 17.18 -20.36
N VAL A 854 19.62 16.48 -21.10
CA VAL A 854 20.87 15.88 -20.61
C VAL A 854 21.83 16.96 -20.08
N ASP A 855 21.98 18.07 -20.81
CA ASP A 855 22.83 19.20 -20.38
C ASP A 855 22.30 19.85 -19.09
N ALA A 856 20.98 19.97 -18.94
CA ALA A 856 20.35 20.54 -17.75
C ALA A 856 20.42 19.60 -16.53
N VAL A 857 20.08 18.32 -16.72
CA VAL A 857 20.04 17.31 -15.65
C VAL A 857 21.45 16.88 -15.24
N GLY A 858 22.34 16.70 -16.23
CA GLY A 858 23.68 16.12 -16.13
C GLY A 858 23.67 14.66 -15.64
N LEU A 859 23.69 13.71 -16.56
CA LEU A 859 23.34 12.30 -16.31
C LEU A 859 24.12 11.63 -15.15
N ARG A 860 25.45 11.79 -15.07
CA ARG A 860 26.28 11.17 -14.01
C ARG A 860 26.53 12.07 -12.80
N ASN A 861 26.95 13.31 -13.03
CA ASN A 861 27.41 14.24 -11.97
C ASN A 861 26.75 15.63 -12.05
N GLY A 862 25.57 15.73 -12.66
CA GLY A 862 24.82 16.97 -12.74
C GLY A 862 24.08 17.31 -11.45
N ARG A 863 23.89 18.61 -11.22
CA ARG A 863 23.06 19.12 -10.12
C ARG A 863 21.60 19.37 -10.54
N GLY A 864 21.25 19.03 -11.78
CA GLY A 864 19.91 19.30 -12.29
C GLY A 864 18.88 18.35 -11.70
N LYS A 865 17.72 18.90 -11.34
CA LYS A 865 16.61 18.18 -10.74
C LYS A 865 15.45 18.02 -11.72
N MET A 866 14.91 16.81 -11.81
CA MET A 866 13.80 16.48 -12.70
C MET A 866 12.52 16.20 -11.90
N TYR A 867 11.41 16.79 -12.36
CA TYR A 867 10.09 16.59 -11.79
C TYR A 867 9.14 16.01 -12.83
N VAL A 868 8.33 15.03 -12.42
CA VAL A 868 7.29 14.44 -13.27
C VAL A 868 5.95 14.52 -12.56
N CYS A 869 4.94 15.14 -13.19
CA CYS A 869 3.59 15.19 -12.65
C CYS A 869 2.56 14.76 -13.71
N GLY A 870 1.75 13.75 -13.42
CA GLY A 870 0.75 13.21 -14.35
C GLY A 870 0.41 11.74 -14.10
N GLY A 871 -0.20 11.08 -15.09
CA GLY A 871 -0.51 9.65 -14.98
C GLY A 871 0.72 8.74 -15.15
N LEU A 872 0.60 7.47 -14.76
CA LEU A 872 1.68 6.48 -14.80
C LEU A 872 2.37 6.38 -16.18
N ARG A 873 1.61 6.49 -17.27
CA ARG A 873 2.12 6.48 -18.65
C ARG A 873 3.13 7.60 -18.94
N VAL A 874 2.97 8.77 -18.31
CA VAL A 874 3.90 9.88 -18.47
C VAL A 874 5.23 9.53 -17.81
N LEU A 875 5.19 8.96 -16.60
CA LEU A 875 6.37 8.53 -15.86
C LEU A 875 7.13 7.43 -16.62
N GLU A 876 6.43 6.43 -17.15
CA GLU A 876 7.02 5.36 -17.96
C GLU A 876 7.62 5.89 -19.27
N GLY A 877 6.94 6.83 -19.94
CA GLY A 877 7.44 7.47 -21.15
C GLY A 877 8.71 8.29 -20.90
N VAL A 878 8.75 9.06 -19.82
CA VAL A 878 9.96 9.80 -19.39
C VAL A 878 11.10 8.84 -19.10
N ALA A 879 10.84 7.76 -18.34
CA ALA A 879 11.84 6.75 -18.04
C ALA A 879 12.47 6.17 -19.31
N SER A 880 11.65 5.81 -20.30
CA SER A 880 12.12 5.28 -21.59
C SER A 880 13.05 6.25 -22.33
N VAL A 881 12.69 7.54 -22.37
CA VAL A 881 13.49 8.56 -23.06
C VAL A 881 14.81 8.82 -22.35
N MET A 882 14.78 8.93 -21.01
CA MET A 882 15.98 9.20 -20.23
C MET A 882 16.95 8.03 -20.27
N LYS A 883 16.47 6.78 -20.25
CA LYS A 883 17.29 5.58 -20.48
C LYS A 883 17.94 5.59 -21.85
N GLN A 884 17.18 5.91 -22.91
CA GLN A 884 17.72 6.04 -24.28
C GLN A 884 18.79 7.14 -24.36
N ALA A 885 18.55 8.29 -23.74
CA ALA A 885 19.52 9.38 -23.69
C ALA A 885 20.79 8.96 -22.92
N TYR A 886 20.65 8.20 -21.84
CA TYR A 886 21.80 7.68 -21.10
C TYR A 886 22.67 6.77 -21.97
N VAL A 887 22.07 5.82 -22.70
CA VAL A 887 22.79 4.97 -23.66
C VAL A 887 23.53 5.81 -24.72
N GLU A 888 22.84 6.80 -25.30
CA GLU A 888 23.36 7.60 -26.41
C GLU A 888 24.50 8.54 -25.99
N PHE A 889 24.39 9.24 -24.86
CA PHE A 889 25.34 10.29 -24.47
C PHE A 889 26.46 9.79 -23.56
N GLU A 890 26.24 8.71 -22.81
CA GLU A 890 27.23 8.17 -21.86
C GLU A 890 27.85 6.85 -22.35
N GLY A 891 27.46 6.36 -23.53
CA GLY A 891 27.99 5.14 -24.13
C GLY A 891 27.69 3.87 -23.32
N ALA A 892 26.62 3.89 -22.52
CA ALA A 892 26.20 2.78 -21.68
C ALA A 892 25.37 1.74 -22.47
N ASP A 893 25.34 0.50 -22.00
CA ASP A 893 24.44 -0.53 -22.54
C ASP A 893 23.02 -0.42 -21.93
N GLY A 894 22.07 -1.21 -22.45
CA GLY A 894 20.67 -1.14 -22.01
C GLY A 894 20.48 -1.44 -20.51
N VAL A 895 21.27 -2.37 -19.96
CA VAL A 895 21.24 -2.72 -18.52
C VAL A 895 21.78 -1.56 -17.68
N GLY A 896 22.86 -0.91 -18.11
CA GLY A 896 23.40 0.28 -17.46
C GLY A 896 22.42 1.45 -17.41
N ALA A 897 21.58 1.61 -18.44
CA ALA A 897 20.55 2.64 -18.45
C ALA A 897 19.39 2.37 -17.48
N ASP A 898 18.96 1.11 -17.33
CA ASP A 898 17.90 0.73 -16.39
C ASP A 898 18.32 0.97 -14.94
N GLU A 899 19.51 0.50 -14.57
CA GLU A 899 20.03 0.64 -13.21
C GLU A 899 20.42 2.11 -12.88
N TRP A 900 20.84 2.92 -13.88
CA TRP A 900 21.01 4.38 -13.73
C TRP A 900 19.67 5.08 -13.50
N TRP A 901 18.62 4.73 -14.25
CA TRP A 901 17.31 5.34 -14.08
C TRP A 901 16.73 5.06 -12.68
N GLU A 902 16.87 3.83 -12.17
CA GLU A 902 16.48 3.51 -10.80
C GLU A 902 17.32 4.30 -9.77
N ALA A 903 18.57 4.67 -10.10
CA ALA A 903 19.40 5.57 -9.28
C ALA A 903 18.80 6.94 -9.21
N PHE A 904 18.54 7.47 -10.40
CA PHE A 904 18.13 8.83 -10.60
C PHE A 904 16.76 9.03 -9.95
N ARG A 905 15.85 8.08 -10.13
CA ARG A 905 14.53 8.05 -9.49
C ARG A 905 14.60 7.89 -7.98
N ALA A 906 15.51 7.05 -7.49
CA ALA A 906 15.73 6.88 -6.06
C ALA A 906 16.35 8.13 -5.44
N ASP A 907 17.04 9.01 -6.16
CA ASP A 907 17.69 10.20 -5.58
C ASP A 907 16.73 11.40 -5.41
N GLY A 908 16.41 11.72 -4.15
CA GLY A 908 15.38 12.72 -3.81
C GLY A 908 15.80 14.17 -4.01
N GLU A 909 17.10 14.37 -4.21
CA GLU A 909 17.66 15.66 -4.60
C GLU A 909 17.62 15.86 -6.12
N ARG A 910 17.51 14.78 -6.90
CA ARG A 910 17.63 14.84 -8.37
C ARG A 910 16.36 14.44 -9.11
N PHE A 911 15.47 13.67 -8.49
CA PHE A 911 14.20 13.29 -9.07
C PHE A 911 13.06 13.35 -8.05
N ALA A 912 11.93 13.88 -8.49
CA ALA A 912 10.69 13.78 -7.73
C ALA A 912 9.51 13.56 -8.70
N SER A 913 8.56 12.72 -8.30
CA SER A 913 7.37 12.48 -9.10
C SER A 913 6.10 12.52 -8.26
N GLU A 914 5.04 12.97 -8.90
CA GLU A 914 3.70 13.03 -8.36
C GLU A 914 2.76 12.38 -9.38
N VAL A 915 2.31 11.16 -9.06
CA VAL A 915 1.50 10.35 -9.97
C VAL A 915 0.09 10.23 -9.41
N PHE A 916 -0.89 10.50 -10.27
CA PHE A 916 -2.31 10.39 -9.96
C PHE A 916 -2.97 9.38 -10.91
N ASP A 917 -3.90 8.59 -10.39
CA ASP A 917 -4.71 7.61 -11.15
C ASP A 917 -6.02 8.23 -11.67
#